data_AF-A0A1I4E3G7-F1
#
_entry.id   AF-A0A1I4E3G7-F1
#
_cell.length_a   1.000
_cell.length_b   1.000
_cell.length_c   1.000
_cell.angle_alpha   90.00
_cell.angle_beta   90.00
_cell.angle_gamma   90.00
#
_symmetry.space_group_name_H-M   'P 1'
#
loop_
_entity.id
_entity.type
_entity.pdbx_description
1 polymer ?
#
loop_
_entity_poly.entity_id
_entity_poly.type
_entity_poly.pdbx_seq_one_letter_code
_entity_poly.pdbx_strand_id
1 'polypeptide(L)'
;MQLRTILTALMVVTASSVVLTGGALATTAASGTSAQLDASAAGDFHKPKDVVNDSTTKYRKGEPAADYFEHPDDPSSITVDSATSAAGGSGGSADAQSIEMDPSDDTEDAELVGETKLFYTSGPDGYAFKQFTAVSVGDNVEVWVARNMSFPAADDPRQDPVISEEQAEALTEQFDERMYDPEVEVFGKPKARDGINSTLSQLGLFPEDYYNTGEGSGDRTILLVDNIRDENYYDSDYPVYIAGYYSSTVQDYSNRNIVNVDSYGWDDVNETDRTVGYEGTLAHEFQHLIHNDLDADETTWVNEGMSDYAEVVTGYGVSEGHVTAYEEIPYNSLTNWEDQGAINVLADYGIAFAFQMYLDDQYGQEFISNLAQEDANGIAGVEKTLDEVGAKRDFYELYQDFSTAVVLDDVDKPNKDEYDIDGIDLEVNTSEDVGTAGAWGTNYQEIDVADKGPVKSVSVTGTEFIGTKWQTATDPVTGEGDVLYSGSGNLLDRHAIVEADLSEGDSTLTYETYYDIESTWDYGFVQVSTDGGETWESVETDEMSSELADGAHPTVEANVPGYTGTSDGWVEQSVDLSEYEGEGDVLVSFRYATDWAFIQPGMYVKNVQVAGEDVATDSTEPYMSLREATGDNVEYQFTFIGIKQNGNYKVKQLDMRTFDENGEQDLKQFLHNGNFETVIVASTWAAGEDESGRVPVGAEFTFAGENEEKGNDGKQKGHEK
;
A
#
# COMPACT_ATOMS: atom_id res chain seq x y z
N MET A 1 -22.91 -34.14 -29.27
CA MET A 1 -21.78 -34.55 -30.13
C MET A 1 -21.48 -33.41 -31.09
N GLN A 2 -20.69 -32.43 -30.64
CA GLN A 2 -20.04 -31.42 -31.47
C GLN A 2 -18.92 -30.81 -30.62
N LEU A 3 -17.69 -31.02 -31.07
CA LEU A 3 -16.46 -30.53 -30.47
C LEU A 3 -16.45 -28.99 -30.51
N ARG A 4 -16.06 -28.35 -29.41
CA ARG A 4 -15.53 -26.98 -29.40
C ARG A 4 -14.02 -27.10 -29.24
N THR A 5 -13.29 -26.55 -30.21
CA THR A 5 -11.84 -26.40 -30.22
C THR A 5 -11.54 -25.01 -29.68
N ILE A 6 -10.79 -24.93 -28.59
CA ILE A 6 -10.24 -23.68 -28.04
C ILE A 6 -8.90 -23.45 -28.74
N LEU A 7 -8.71 -22.24 -29.26
CA LEU A 7 -7.51 -21.79 -29.96
C LEU A 7 -6.76 -20.88 -28.98
N THR A 8 -5.62 -21.34 -28.48
CA THR A 8 -4.68 -20.52 -27.68
C THR A 8 -3.79 -19.76 -28.65
N ALA A 9 -3.79 -18.43 -28.61
CA ALA A 9 -2.88 -17.59 -29.38
C ALA A 9 -1.64 -17.30 -28.53
N LEU A 10 -0.47 -17.65 -29.07
CA LEU A 10 0.85 -17.43 -28.48
C LEU A 10 1.47 -16.23 -29.22
N MET A 11 1.60 -15.08 -28.56
CA MET A 11 2.39 -13.95 -29.06
C MET A 11 3.86 -14.13 -28.67
N VAL A 12 4.75 -14.02 -29.64
CA VAL A 12 6.22 -14.10 -29.48
C VAL A 12 6.77 -12.71 -29.78
N VAL A 13 7.27 -12.01 -28.76
CA VAL A 13 7.97 -10.72 -28.90
C VAL A 13 9.46 -11.00 -29.08
N THR A 14 10.05 -10.49 -30.16
CA THR A 14 11.50 -10.62 -30.43
C THR A 14 12.24 -9.39 -29.90
N ALA A 15 12.91 -9.52 -28.74
CA ALA A 15 13.81 -8.49 -28.23
C ALA A 15 15.14 -8.47 -28.99
N SER A 16 15.55 -7.29 -29.47
CA SER A 16 16.90 -7.03 -29.99
C SER A 16 17.64 -6.14 -29.02
N SER A 17 18.67 -6.68 -28.36
CA SER A 17 19.47 -5.98 -27.36
C SER A 17 20.55 -5.08 -27.99
N VAL A 18 20.58 -3.81 -27.57
CA VAL A 18 21.70 -2.88 -27.80
C VAL A 18 22.26 -2.46 -26.44
N VAL A 19 23.54 -2.74 -26.22
CA VAL A 19 24.30 -2.44 -25.02
C VAL A 19 24.69 -0.95 -25.02
N LEU A 20 24.34 -0.21 -23.96
CA LEU A 20 24.90 1.10 -23.65
C LEU A 20 25.40 1.15 -22.21
N THR A 21 26.70 1.44 -22.10
CA THR A 21 27.53 1.47 -20.89
C THR A 21 27.25 2.72 -20.04
N GLY A 22 27.07 2.52 -18.74
CA GLY A 22 26.80 3.56 -17.75
C GLY A 22 27.94 4.55 -17.49
N GLY A 23 27.56 5.74 -17.03
CA GLY A 23 28.43 6.78 -16.51
C GLY A 23 27.66 7.70 -15.57
N ALA A 24 27.94 7.59 -14.27
CA ALA A 24 27.38 8.41 -13.21
C ALA A 24 27.78 9.90 -13.36
N LEU A 25 26.84 10.81 -13.12
CA LEU A 25 27.09 12.25 -13.00
C LEU A 25 26.47 12.76 -11.69
N ALA A 26 27.35 13.17 -10.78
CA ALA A 26 27.03 13.86 -9.55
C ALA A 26 26.60 15.31 -9.84
N THR A 27 25.48 15.74 -9.26
CA THR A 27 25.01 17.14 -9.32
C THR A 27 25.32 17.87 -8.02
N THR A 28 25.93 19.05 -8.15
CA THR A 28 26.23 19.99 -7.07
C THR A 28 25.18 21.09 -7.04
N ALA A 29 24.57 21.33 -5.87
CA ALA A 29 23.56 22.34 -5.63
C ALA A 29 24.07 23.79 -5.77
N ALA A 30 23.25 24.67 -6.33
CA ALA A 30 23.38 26.12 -6.24
C ALA A 30 22.00 26.76 -6.01
N SER A 31 21.94 27.60 -4.97
CA SER A 31 20.78 28.27 -4.38
C SER A 31 20.27 29.48 -5.17
N GLY A 32 18.94 29.65 -5.26
CA GLY A 32 18.26 30.89 -5.66
C GLY A 32 16.77 30.84 -5.34
N THR A 33 16.27 31.86 -4.63
CA THR A 33 14.96 31.92 -3.95
C THR A 33 13.80 32.43 -4.83
N SER A 34 12.71 31.67 -4.89
CA SER A 34 11.32 32.11 -5.15
C SER A 34 10.38 31.24 -4.31
N ALA A 35 9.23 31.79 -3.89
CA ALA A 35 8.30 31.18 -2.93
C ALA A 35 7.66 29.91 -3.53
N GLN A 36 8.31 28.79 -3.25
CA GLN A 36 7.91 27.43 -3.58
C GLN A 36 6.91 26.99 -2.51
N LEU A 37 5.79 26.37 -2.91
CA LEU A 37 5.00 25.55 -2.00
C LEU A 37 5.95 24.51 -1.40
N ASP A 38 6.18 24.67 -0.12
CA ASP A 38 7.28 24.04 0.56
C ASP A 38 6.91 22.59 0.86
N ALA A 39 7.35 21.67 0.01
CA ALA A 39 7.39 20.25 0.34
C ALA A 39 8.32 19.94 1.54
N SER A 40 9.01 20.95 2.11
CA SER A 40 9.66 20.85 3.43
C SER A 40 8.78 21.27 4.62
N ALA A 41 7.47 21.49 4.39
CA ALA A 41 6.46 21.39 5.44
C ALA A 41 6.12 19.92 5.80
N ALA A 42 6.66 18.94 5.07
CA ALA A 42 7.02 17.65 5.64
C ALA A 42 8.24 17.85 6.54
N GLY A 43 8.00 18.48 7.70
CA GLY A 43 9.04 18.64 8.71
C GLY A 43 9.56 17.26 9.09
N ASP A 44 10.88 17.06 8.98
CA ASP A 44 11.67 15.96 9.57
C ASP A 44 10.76 14.87 10.14
N PHE A 45 10.19 14.01 9.26
CA PHE A 45 9.21 13.00 9.69
C PHE A 45 9.81 12.29 10.88
N HIS A 46 9.14 12.45 12.02
CA HIS A 46 9.72 12.10 13.31
C HIS A 46 10.13 10.64 13.21
N LYS A 47 11.43 10.35 13.39
CA LYS A 47 11.79 8.99 13.72
C LYS A 47 11.04 8.67 15.01
N PRO A 48 10.32 7.53 15.10
CA PRO A 48 9.84 6.98 16.36
C PRO A 48 10.90 7.22 17.44
N LYS A 49 10.49 7.79 18.58
CA LYS A 49 11.44 8.10 19.66
C LYS A 49 11.86 6.78 20.29
N ASP A 50 12.87 6.12 19.73
CA ASP A 50 13.40 4.86 20.22
C ASP A 50 12.28 3.98 20.81
N VAL A 51 11.39 3.46 19.93
CA VAL A 51 10.35 2.48 20.28
C VAL A 51 10.83 1.65 21.45
N VAL A 52 10.06 1.65 22.54
CA VAL A 52 10.47 1.10 23.83
C VAL A 52 11.16 -0.24 23.61
N ASN A 53 12.47 -0.18 23.83
CA ASN A 53 13.44 -1.20 23.53
C ASN A 53 13.20 -2.43 24.41
N ASP A 54 12.43 -3.37 23.89
CA ASP A 54 12.50 -4.78 24.24
C ASP A 54 12.89 -5.49 22.92
N SER A 55 14.01 -6.17 22.74
CA SER A 55 15.06 -6.64 23.62
C SER A 55 16.28 -7.01 22.75
N THR A 56 17.50 -6.69 23.19
CA THR A 56 18.75 -7.45 22.89
C THR A 56 19.24 -7.76 21.46
N THR A 57 18.52 -7.52 20.36
CA THR A 57 18.92 -7.91 19.00
C THR A 57 19.35 -6.72 18.12
N LYS A 58 20.25 -6.97 17.14
CA LYS A 58 20.84 -5.93 16.25
C LYS A 58 19.87 -5.50 15.13
N TYR A 59 18.95 -6.38 14.71
CA TYR A 59 18.06 -6.20 13.57
C TYR A 59 16.60 -6.32 13.99
N ARG A 60 15.73 -5.63 13.27
CA ARG A 60 14.28 -5.63 13.48
C ARG A 60 13.61 -6.51 12.42
N LYS A 61 12.63 -7.32 12.86
CA LYS A 61 11.72 -8.04 11.98
C LYS A 61 10.92 -6.98 11.17
N GLY A 62 10.83 -7.17 9.87
CA GLY A 62 9.96 -6.43 8.97
C GLY A 62 9.14 -7.40 8.15
N GLU A 63 7.98 -6.93 7.73
CA GLU A 63 7.07 -7.61 6.81
C GLU A 63 6.87 -6.65 5.64
N PRO A 64 7.09 -7.11 4.40
CA PRO A 64 6.90 -6.26 3.24
C PRO A 64 5.43 -6.27 2.84
N ALA A 65 4.97 -5.22 2.15
CA ALA A 65 3.69 -5.30 1.47
C ALA A 65 3.64 -6.52 0.52
N ALA A 66 2.47 -7.16 0.40
CA ALA A 66 2.24 -8.39 -0.35
C ALA A 66 2.83 -8.44 -1.78
N ASP A 67 2.99 -7.29 -2.45
CA ASP A 67 3.50 -7.21 -3.82
C ASP A 67 5.03 -7.02 -3.93
N TYR A 68 5.74 -6.77 -2.82
CA TYR A 68 7.19 -6.49 -2.82
C TYR A 68 8.01 -7.60 -3.48
N PHE A 69 7.62 -8.85 -3.27
CA PHE A 69 8.28 -10.02 -3.86
C PHE A 69 7.62 -10.52 -5.15
N GLU A 70 6.60 -9.81 -5.63
CA GLU A 70 6.04 -10.05 -6.95
C GLU A 70 6.78 -9.21 -8.00
N HIS A 71 7.33 -9.90 -8.99
CA HIS A 71 8.08 -9.25 -10.05
C HIS A 71 7.51 -9.64 -11.41
N PRO A 72 7.46 -8.71 -12.38
CA PRO A 72 7.20 -9.08 -13.76
C PRO A 72 8.25 -10.10 -14.20
N ASP A 73 7.80 -11.31 -14.52
CA ASP A 73 8.67 -12.37 -15.02
C ASP A 73 8.13 -12.90 -16.35
N ASP A 74 9.04 -13.20 -17.27
CA ASP A 74 8.69 -13.80 -18.56
C ASP A 74 8.95 -15.31 -18.47
N PRO A 75 7.90 -16.16 -18.41
CA PRO A 75 8.04 -17.60 -18.31
C PRO A 75 8.92 -18.20 -19.41
N SER A 76 8.99 -17.56 -20.58
CA SER A 76 9.81 -18.01 -21.72
C SER A 76 11.31 -17.72 -21.57
N SER A 77 11.66 -16.80 -20.66
CA SER A 77 13.03 -16.40 -20.33
C SER A 77 13.64 -17.23 -19.18
N ILE A 78 12.79 -17.93 -18.42
CA ILE A 78 13.21 -18.76 -17.30
C ILE A 78 14.12 -19.87 -17.81
N THR A 79 15.33 -19.89 -17.28
CA THR A 79 16.26 -20.99 -17.50
C THR A 79 16.63 -21.58 -16.16
N VAL A 80 16.68 -22.92 -16.12
CA VAL A 80 17.43 -23.61 -15.06
C VAL A 80 18.90 -23.44 -15.43
N ASP A 81 19.43 -22.22 -15.28
CA ASP A 81 20.87 -22.07 -15.30
C ASP A 81 21.35 -22.85 -14.09
N SER A 82 22.08 -23.92 -14.36
CA SER A 82 22.39 -24.86 -13.32
C SER A 82 23.18 -24.08 -12.26
N ALA A 83 22.62 -23.90 -11.07
CA ALA A 83 23.32 -23.48 -9.87
C ALA A 83 24.33 -24.58 -9.45
N THR A 84 25.13 -25.05 -10.41
CA THR A 84 26.11 -26.14 -10.33
C THR A 84 27.54 -25.62 -10.43
N SER A 85 27.76 -24.30 -10.44
CA SER A 85 29.09 -23.77 -10.12
C SER A 85 29.47 -23.96 -8.64
N ALA A 86 28.55 -24.42 -7.79
CA ALA A 86 28.86 -25.09 -6.52
C ALA A 86 28.64 -26.62 -6.59
N ALA A 87 27.55 -27.09 -7.22
CA ALA A 87 27.19 -28.52 -7.25
C ALA A 87 27.96 -29.42 -8.26
N GLY A 88 29.02 -28.90 -8.89
CA GLY A 88 29.83 -29.60 -9.89
C GLY A 88 31.26 -29.95 -9.46
N GLY A 89 31.53 -30.04 -8.15
CA GLY A 89 32.82 -30.45 -7.60
C GLY A 89 32.66 -31.70 -6.74
N SER A 90 33.38 -32.77 -7.08
CA SER A 90 33.46 -34.00 -6.30
C SER A 90 33.43 -33.78 -4.78
N GLY A 91 32.50 -34.46 -4.09
CA GLY A 91 32.38 -34.58 -2.63
C GLY A 91 33.41 -33.80 -1.79
N GLY A 92 32.98 -32.68 -1.21
CA GLY A 92 33.83 -31.86 -0.38
C GLY A 92 33.09 -30.74 0.37
N SER A 93 32.40 -31.09 1.46
CA SER A 93 32.37 -30.35 2.73
C SER A 93 31.79 -28.91 2.84
N ALA A 94 31.31 -28.25 1.78
CA ALA A 94 30.74 -26.88 1.89
C ALA A 94 29.20 -26.82 1.82
N ASP A 95 28.54 -27.56 0.91
CA ASP A 95 27.07 -27.50 0.67
C ASP A 95 26.18 -28.23 1.71
N ALA A 96 26.70 -28.49 2.91
CA ALA A 96 26.01 -29.27 3.94
C ALA A 96 26.16 -28.63 5.34
N GLN A 97 26.40 -27.32 5.40
CA GLN A 97 26.59 -26.60 6.68
C GLN A 97 25.32 -25.93 7.19
N SER A 98 24.30 -25.71 6.35
CA SER A 98 23.06 -25.01 6.74
C SER A 98 21.97 -25.91 7.32
N ILE A 99 22.14 -27.24 7.31
CA ILE A 99 21.14 -28.20 7.81
C ILE A 99 21.82 -29.19 8.76
N GLU A 100 21.30 -29.33 9.97
CA GLU A 100 21.71 -30.32 10.96
C GLU A 100 20.61 -31.38 11.18
N MET A 101 20.70 -32.49 10.43
CA MET A 101 19.81 -33.66 10.61
C MET A 101 20.18 -34.43 11.89
N ASP A 102 19.20 -34.94 12.63
CA ASP A 102 19.38 -35.89 13.72
C ASP A 102 19.26 -37.33 13.18
N PRO A 103 20.34 -38.10 13.04
CA PRO A 103 20.24 -39.50 12.58
C PRO A 103 19.64 -40.46 13.63
N SER A 104 19.18 -39.95 14.78
CA SER A 104 18.70 -40.76 15.89
C SER A 104 17.24 -41.20 15.76
N ASP A 105 16.46 -40.48 14.95
CA ASP A 105 15.05 -40.69 14.66
C ASP A 105 14.73 -41.03 13.20
N ASP A 106 15.70 -41.02 12.26
CA ASP A 106 15.72 -41.56 10.86
C ASP A 106 14.66 -42.64 10.48
N THR A 107 14.26 -43.50 11.44
CA THR A 107 13.26 -44.56 11.26
C THR A 107 11.80 -44.13 11.47
N GLU A 108 11.58 -42.95 12.03
CA GLU A 108 10.29 -42.31 12.31
C GLU A 108 9.94 -41.30 11.21
N ASP A 109 10.94 -40.78 10.49
CA ASP A 109 10.79 -39.83 9.37
C ASP A 109 9.93 -40.34 8.22
N ALA A 110 9.27 -39.39 7.55
CA ALA A 110 8.61 -39.64 6.28
C ALA A 110 9.63 -39.97 5.17
N GLU A 111 9.22 -40.80 4.19
CA GLU A 111 10.09 -41.19 3.05
C GLU A 111 10.65 -40.00 2.25
N LEU A 112 9.97 -38.85 2.30
CA LEU A 112 10.36 -37.62 1.63
C LEU A 112 11.55 -36.91 2.30
N VAL A 113 11.78 -37.11 3.60
CA VAL A 113 12.86 -36.46 4.35
C VAL A 113 14.22 -36.81 3.74
N GLY A 114 15.06 -35.80 3.55
CA GLY A 114 16.34 -35.88 2.85
C GLY A 114 16.28 -35.77 1.32
N GLU A 115 15.09 -35.71 0.69
CA GLU A 115 14.98 -35.40 -0.73
C GLU A 115 15.41 -33.96 -1.02
N THR A 116 16.15 -33.74 -2.12
CA THR A 116 16.56 -32.40 -2.57
C THR A 116 15.86 -32.01 -3.87
N LYS A 117 15.25 -30.82 -3.91
CA LYS A 117 14.62 -30.23 -5.11
C LYS A 117 15.08 -28.78 -5.33
N LEU A 118 14.86 -28.27 -6.54
CA LEU A 118 15.01 -26.85 -6.87
C LEU A 118 13.65 -26.15 -6.73
N PHE A 119 13.60 -25.08 -5.95
CA PHE A 119 12.46 -24.19 -5.87
C PHE A 119 12.82 -22.82 -6.41
N TYR A 120 11.83 -22.14 -6.98
CA TYR A 120 11.94 -20.74 -7.38
C TYR A 120 11.68 -19.88 -6.15
N THR A 121 12.54 -18.91 -5.88
CA THR A 121 12.39 -17.97 -4.75
C THR A 121 12.54 -16.55 -5.25
N SER A 122 11.90 -15.60 -4.56
CA SER A 122 11.95 -14.18 -4.91
C SER A 122 13.11 -13.45 -4.21
N GLY A 123 13.34 -12.21 -4.62
CA GLY A 123 14.37 -11.30 -4.12
C GLY A 123 14.39 -10.02 -4.95
N PRO A 124 15.02 -8.92 -4.50
CA PRO A 124 14.99 -7.60 -5.14
C PRO A 124 15.43 -7.56 -6.61
N ASP A 125 16.29 -8.50 -7.01
CA ASP A 125 16.77 -8.64 -8.40
C ASP A 125 15.87 -9.57 -9.25
N GLY A 126 14.70 -9.95 -8.73
CA GLY A 126 13.79 -10.93 -9.29
C GLY A 126 14.01 -12.36 -8.77
N TYR A 127 13.31 -13.28 -9.41
CA TYR A 127 13.29 -14.66 -8.96
C TYR A 127 14.51 -15.48 -9.40
N ALA A 128 14.88 -16.47 -8.58
CA ALA A 128 15.96 -17.41 -8.89
C ALA A 128 15.70 -18.82 -8.35
N PHE A 129 16.33 -19.82 -8.95
CA PHE A 129 16.29 -21.19 -8.45
C PHE A 129 17.28 -21.41 -7.31
N LYS A 130 16.82 -22.04 -6.23
CA LYS A 130 17.66 -22.48 -5.11
C LYS A 130 17.36 -23.93 -4.73
N GLN A 131 18.38 -24.63 -4.22
CA GLN A 131 18.25 -26.02 -3.79
C GLN A 131 17.80 -26.08 -2.34
N PHE A 132 16.76 -26.87 -2.08
CA PHE A 132 16.23 -27.15 -0.74
C PHE A 132 16.20 -28.63 -0.48
N THR A 133 16.34 -29.02 0.79
CA THR A 133 16.17 -30.39 1.26
C THR A 133 14.95 -30.47 2.15
N ALA A 134 14.09 -31.47 1.96
CA ALA A 134 12.99 -31.76 2.88
C ALA A 134 13.57 -32.21 4.23
N VAL A 135 13.21 -31.52 5.31
CA VAL A 135 13.71 -31.80 6.65
C VAL A 135 12.61 -32.38 7.54
N SER A 136 11.37 -31.92 7.42
CA SER A 136 10.24 -32.46 8.18
C SER A 136 8.97 -32.50 7.34
N VAL A 137 8.06 -33.44 7.64
CA VAL A 137 6.78 -33.62 6.94
C VAL A 137 5.69 -33.93 7.94
N GLY A 138 4.68 -33.07 7.97
CA GLY A 138 3.46 -33.22 8.76
C GLY A 138 2.27 -33.74 7.97
N ASP A 139 1.10 -33.63 8.57
CA ASP A 139 -0.18 -33.93 7.95
C ASP A 139 -0.54 -32.84 6.90
N ASN A 140 -0.31 -31.56 7.21
CA ASN A 140 -0.67 -30.42 6.36
C ASN A 140 0.53 -29.58 5.88
N VAL A 141 1.76 -29.87 6.31
CA VAL A 141 2.96 -29.12 5.90
C VAL A 141 4.14 -30.00 5.50
N GLU A 142 4.98 -29.50 4.61
CA GLU A 142 6.30 -30.03 4.28
C GLU A 142 7.33 -28.92 4.51
N VAL A 143 8.29 -29.12 5.41
CA VAL A 143 9.35 -28.13 5.71
C VAL A 143 10.60 -28.45 4.90
N TRP A 144 10.99 -27.51 4.05
CA TRP A 144 12.13 -27.61 3.16
C TRP A 144 13.14 -26.51 3.46
N VAL A 145 14.37 -26.88 3.79
CA VAL A 145 15.42 -25.93 4.18
C VAL A 145 16.44 -25.73 3.06
N ALA A 146 16.80 -24.48 2.79
CA ALA A 146 17.78 -24.11 1.80
C ALA A 146 19.15 -24.72 2.12
N ARG A 147 19.79 -25.31 1.12
CA ARG A 147 21.10 -25.96 1.29
C ARG A 147 22.27 -24.99 1.48
N ASN A 148 22.07 -23.73 1.11
CA ASN A 148 23.04 -22.66 1.23
C ASN A 148 22.35 -21.39 1.70
N MET A 149 22.47 -21.10 2.99
CA MET A 149 21.97 -19.89 3.63
C MET A 149 23.09 -18.87 3.90
N SER A 150 24.29 -19.07 3.34
CA SER A 150 25.43 -18.17 3.58
C SER A 150 25.17 -16.75 3.09
N PHE A 151 25.67 -15.77 3.84
CA PHE A 151 25.69 -14.38 3.41
C PHE A 151 26.61 -14.20 2.18
N PRO A 152 26.27 -13.28 1.25
CA PRO A 152 26.94 -13.19 -0.04
C PRO A 152 28.34 -12.57 0.05
N ALA A 153 28.62 -11.76 1.08
CA ALA A 153 29.90 -11.12 1.29
C ALA A 153 30.90 -12.06 1.97
N ALA A 154 32.07 -12.27 1.34
CA ALA A 154 33.10 -13.17 1.86
C ALA A 154 33.73 -12.71 3.19
N ASP A 155 33.52 -11.45 3.57
CA ASP A 155 33.93 -10.84 4.83
C ASP A 155 32.75 -10.37 5.69
N ASP A 156 31.55 -10.93 5.46
CA ASP A 156 30.38 -10.66 6.30
C ASP A 156 30.68 -11.03 7.76
N PRO A 157 30.40 -10.14 8.73
CA PRO A 157 30.65 -10.40 10.14
C PRO A 157 29.65 -11.37 10.79
N ARG A 158 28.51 -11.65 10.14
CA ARG A 158 27.45 -12.53 10.65
C ARG A 158 27.82 -14.00 10.50
N GLN A 159 27.23 -14.83 11.33
CA GLN A 159 27.35 -16.28 11.21
C GLN A 159 26.29 -16.78 10.22
N ASP A 160 26.70 -17.67 9.32
CA ASP A 160 25.75 -18.32 8.40
C ASP A 160 24.70 -19.12 9.18
N PRO A 161 23.40 -18.97 8.87
CA PRO A 161 22.33 -19.72 9.50
C PRO A 161 22.46 -21.22 9.31
N VAL A 162 22.03 -21.97 10.35
CA VAL A 162 21.95 -23.43 10.37
C VAL A 162 20.64 -23.81 11.04
N ILE A 163 19.82 -24.62 10.36
CA ILE A 163 18.55 -25.14 10.90
C ILE A 163 18.73 -26.60 11.27
N SER A 164 18.32 -26.98 12.48
CA SER A 164 18.26 -28.38 12.89
C SER A 164 16.94 -29.04 12.49
N GLU A 165 16.97 -30.37 12.42
CA GLU A 165 15.76 -31.18 12.22
C GLU A 165 14.73 -30.97 13.35
N GLU A 166 15.17 -30.94 14.61
CA GLU A 166 14.32 -30.64 15.77
C GLU A 166 13.56 -29.30 15.63
N GLN A 167 14.20 -28.25 15.10
CA GLN A 167 13.54 -26.96 14.85
C GLN A 167 12.50 -27.05 13.73
N ALA A 168 12.80 -27.79 12.65
CA ALA A 168 11.87 -27.99 11.54
C ALA A 168 10.66 -28.85 11.95
N GLU A 169 10.88 -29.87 12.77
CA GLU A 169 9.82 -30.70 13.37
C GLU A 169 8.94 -29.87 14.31
N ALA A 170 9.54 -29.00 15.13
CA ALA A 170 8.78 -28.10 16.00
C ALA A 170 7.82 -27.20 15.22
N LEU A 171 8.28 -26.57 14.12
CA LEU A 171 7.39 -25.78 13.26
C LEU A 171 6.35 -26.63 12.53
N THR A 172 6.69 -27.87 12.18
CA THR A 172 5.74 -28.82 11.60
C THR A 172 4.59 -29.12 12.57
N GLU A 173 4.91 -29.42 13.84
CA GLU A 173 3.93 -29.65 14.89
C GLU A 173 3.09 -28.40 15.16
N GLN A 174 3.70 -27.21 15.22
CA GLN A 174 2.96 -25.96 15.38
C GLN A 174 1.95 -25.73 14.25
N PHE A 175 2.37 -25.94 13.00
CA PHE A 175 1.50 -25.75 11.85
C PHE A 175 0.30 -26.70 11.89
N ASP A 176 0.54 -27.99 12.13
CA ASP A 176 -0.51 -29.00 12.14
C ASP A 176 -1.44 -28.90 13.36
N GLU A 177 -0.91 -28.61 14.55
CA GLU A 177 -1.70 -28.63 15.78
C GLU A 177 -2.35 -27.29 16.13
N ARG A 178 -1.87 -26.17 15.58
CA ARG A 178 -2.32 -24.82 16.00
C ARG A 178 -2.63 -23.84 14.88
N MET A 179 -1.99 -23.93 13.71
CA MET A 179 -2.22 -22.96 12.63
C MET A 179 -3.31 -23.42 11.68
N TYR A 180 -3.18 -24.63 11.15
CA TYR A 180 -3.96 -25.07 10.00
C TYR A 180 -5.48 -25.04 10.25
N ASP A 181 -5.95 -25.69 11.33
CA ASP A 181 -7.38 -25.77 11.61
C ASP A 181 -8.02 -24.41 11.92
N PRO A 182 -7.46 -23.55 12.81
CA PRO A 182 -8.01 -22.22 13.06
C PRO A 182 -8.03 -21.32 11.83
N GLU A 183 -6.97 -21.23 11.05
CA GLU A 183 -6.96 -20.40 9.84
C GLU A 183 -7.93 -20.93 8.79
N VAL A 184 -8.01 -22.24 8.59
CA VAL A 184 -8.97 -22.85 7.67
C VAL A 184 -10.42 -22.67 8.14
N GLU A 185 -10.67 -22.58 9.45
CA GLU A 185 -11.99 -22.25 10.00
C GLU A 185 -12.40 -20.81 9.68
N VAL A 186 -11.46 -19.86 9.76
CA VAL A 186 -11.71 -18.43 9.53
C VAL A 186 -11.69 -18.06 8.05
N PHE A 187 -10.59 -18.39 7.36
CA PHE A 187 -10.32 -17.95 5.99
C PHE A 187 -10.63 -19.03 4.95
N GLY A 188 -10.86 -20.29 5.36
CA GLY A 188 -11.18 -21.37 4.44
C GLY A 188 -9.97 -22.18 3.98
N LYS A 189 -10.24 -23.24 3.22
CA LYS A 189 -9.20 -24.21 2.82
C LYS A 189 -8.45 -23.73 1.57
N PRO A 190 -7.10 -23.75 1.55
CA PRO A 190 -6.34 -23.56 0.32
C PRO A 190 -6.81 -24.50 -0.80
N LYS A 191 -6.77 -24.02 -2.06
CA LYS A 191 -7.02 -24.90 -3.21
C LYS A 191 -5.93 -25.96 -3.26
N ALA A 192 -6.32 -27.16 -3.68
CA ALA A 192 -5.39 -28.27 -3.76
C ALA A 192 -4.43 -28.10 -4.95
N ARG A 193 -3.12 -28.16 -4.67
CA ARG A 193 -2.04 -27.98 -5.66
C ARG A 193 -0.99 -29.09 -5.50
N ASP A 194 -1.06 -30.10 -6.37
CA ASP A 194 -0.34 -31.37 -6.19
C ASP A 194 1.05 -31.43 -6.83
N GLY A 195 1.48 -30.37 -7.52
CA GLY A 195 2.76 -30.26 -8.22
C GLY A 195 2.81 -30.94 -9.58
N ILE A 196 1.74 -31.60 -10.02
CA ILE A 196 1.67 -32.26 -11.32
C ILE A 196 1.36 -31.22 -12.40
N ASN A 197 2.02 -31.32 -13.56
CA ASN A 197 1.87 -30.37 -14.68
C ASN A 197 2.12 -28.92 -14.27
N SER A 198 3.09 -28.67 -13.38
CA SER A 198 3.48 -27.31 -13.02
C SER A 198 3.84 -26.47 -14.24
N THR A 199 3.70 -25.14 -14.16
CA THR A 199 4.06 -24.24 -15.28
C THR A 199 5.52 -24.46 -15.70
N LEU A 200 6.44 -24.62 -14.74
CA LEU A 200 7.84 -24.93 -15.03
C LEU A 200 8.02 -26.28 -15.76
N SER A 201 7.18 -27.27 -15.48
CA SER A 201 7.17 -28.55 -16.21
C SER A 201 6.60 -28.40 -17.62
N GLN A 202 5.56 -27.59 -17.79
CA GLN A 202 4.96 -27.28 -19.10
C GLN A 202 5.93 -26.52 -20.02
N LEU A 203 6.80 -25.68 -19.44
CA LEU A 203 7.92 -25.03 -20.13
C LEU A 203 9.05 -26.02 -20.50
N GLY A 204 8.99 -27.26 -20.02
CA GLY A 204 9.98 -28.30 -20.29
C GLY A 204 11.26 -28.18 -19.44
N LEU A 205 11.23 -27.41 -18.36
CA LEU A 205 12.37 -27.24 -17.44
C LEU A 205 12.51 -28.43 -16.48
N PHE A 206 11.37 -29.01 -16.07
CA PHE A 206 11.31 -30.16 -15.18
C PHE A 206 10.37 -31.26 -15.72
N PRO A 207 10.51 -32.52 -15.26
CA PRO A 207 9.52 -33.58 -15.50
C PRO A 207 8.12 -33.21 -14.97
N GLU A 208 7.06 -33.76 -15.58
CA GLU A 208 5.64 -33.46 -15.25
C GLU A 208 5.29 -33.62 -13.75
N ASP A 209 5.96 -34.52 -13.04
CA ASP A 209 5.74 -34.86 -11.64
C ASP A 209 6.83 -34.34 -10.70
N TYR A 210 7.68 -33.41 -11.16
CA TYR A 210 8.86 -32.97 -10.40
C TYR A 210 8.54 -32.39 -9.02
N TYR A 211 7.47 -31.59 -8.91
CA TYR A 211 7.03 -30.99 -7.63
C TYR A 211 6.00 -31.83 -6.88
N ASN A 212 5.59 -32.99 -7.43
CA ASN A 212 4.72 -33.91 -6.72
C ASN A 212 5.52 -34.69 -5.67
N THR A 213 5.08 -34.62 -4.41
CA THR A 213 5.72 -35.28 -3.25
C THR A 213 4.99 -36.53 -2.78
N GLY A 214 4.08 -37.06 -3.60
CA GLY A 214 3.36 -38.31 -3.33
C GLY A 214 1.99 -38.10 -2.70
N GLU A 215 1.57 -39.05 -1.85
CA GLU A 215 0.26 -39.01 -1.20
C GLU A 215 0.15 -37.80 -0.27
N GLY A 216 -0.91 -37.00 -0.44
CA GLY A 216 -1.13 -35.76 0.33
C GLY A 216 -0.49 -34.51 -0.27
N SER A 217 0.32 -34.60 -1.33
CA SER A 217 1.04 -33.44 -1.89
C SER A 217 0.14 -32.27 -2.30
N GLY A 218 -1.10 -32.57 -2.70
CA GLY A 218 -2.09 -31.57 -3.09
C GLY A 218 -2.71 -30.81 -1.93
N ASP A 219 -2.72 -31.39 -0.73
CA ASP A 219 -3.33 -30.79 0.45
C ASP A 219 -2.30 -30.14 1.38
N ARG A 220 -1.01 -30.46 1.23
CA ARG A 220 0.08 -29.92 2.05
C ARG A 220 0.64 -28.60 1.53
N THR A 221 0.85 -27.67 2.45
CA THR A 221 1.64 -26.45 2.25
C THR A 221 3.13 -26.78 2.33
N ILE A 222 3.94 -26.19 1.46
CA ILE A 222 5.40 -26.23 1.53
C ILE A 222 5.85 -24.97 2.27
N LEU A 223 6.59 -25.15 3.35
CA LEU A 223 7.37 -24.10 3.99
C LEU A 223 8.80 -24.13 3.44
N LEU A 224 9.20 -23.09 2.72
CA LEU A 224 10.59 -22.88 2.30
C LEU A 224 11.31 -22.02 3.34
N VAL A 225 12.34 -22.59 3.96
CA VAL A 225 13.18 -21.90 4.94
C VAL A 225 14.46 -21.45 4.27
N ASP A 226 14.71 -20.15 4.24
CA ASP A 226 15.88 -19.58 3.57
C ASP A 226 16.49 -18.39 4.33
N ASN A 227 17.72 -18.01 4.02
CA ASN A 227 18.19 -16.64 4.26
C ASN A 227 17.67 -15.79 3.10
N ILE A 228 16.52 -15.14 3.33
CA ILE A 228 15.76 -14.40 2.32
C ILE A 228 16.66 -13.31 1.75
N ARG A 229 16.63 -13.13 0.43
CA ARG A 229 17.54 -12.24 -0.29
C ARG A 229 17.10 -10.78 -0.21
N ASP A 230 16.77 -10.25 0.96
CA ASP A 230 16.35 -8.86 1.17
C ASP A 230 17.55 -7.88 1.24
N GLU A 231 17.32 -6.60 1.56
CA GLU A 231 18.40 -5.63 1.77
C GLU A 231 19.35 -6.04 2.90
N ASN A 232 18.88 -6.68 3.97
CA ASN A 232 19.71 -7.17 5.07
C ASN A 232 20.68 -8.25 4.59
N TYR A 233 20.24 -9.17 3.75
CA TYR A 233 21.05 -10.21 3.16
C TYR A 233 22.32 -9.64 2.50
N TYR A 234 22.17 -8.53 1.77
CA TYR A 234 23.27 -7.87 1.09
C TYR A 234 24.03 -6.83 1.93
N ASP A 235 23.38 -6.22 2.92
CA ASP A 235 23.94 -5.18 3.78
C ASP A 235 23.76 -5.48 5.27
N SER A 236 24.85 -5.93 5.92
CA SER A 236 24.86 -6.22 7.36
C SER A 236 24.61 -5.01 8.26
N ASP A 237 24.62 -3.78 7.75
CA ASP A 237 24.28 -2.58 8.52
C ASP A 237 22.82 -2.14 8.31
N TYR A 238 22.08 -2.76 7.38
CA TYR A 238 20.67 -2.48 7.18
C TYR A 238 19.84 -3.03 8.36
N PRO A 239 19.04 -2.20 9.06
CA PRO A 239 18.52 -2.53 10.38
C PRO A 239 17.24 -3.37 10.38
N VAL A 240 16.65 -3.66 9.22
CA VAL A 240 15.39 -4.40 9.05
C VAL A 240 15.67 -5.62 8.17
N TYR A 241 15.07 -6.76 8.45
CA TYR A 241 15.07 -7.93 7.57
C TYR A 241 13.63 -8.42 7.38
N ILE A 242 13.33 -9.04 6.26
CA ILE A 242 12.03 -9.59 5.94
C ILE A 242 11.91 -10.98 6.56
N ALA A 243 10.90 -11.19 7.39
CA ALA A 243 10.72 -12.42 8.17
C ALA A 243 10.12 -13.59 7.37
N GLY A 244 9.31 -13.27 6.37
CA GLY A 244 8.57 -14.23 5.56
C GLY A 244 8.01 -13.56 4.31
N TYR A 245 7.54 -14.37 3.37
CA TYR A 245 6.67 -13.92 2.30
C TYR A 245 5.93 -15.08 1.62
N TYR A 246 4.72 -14.78 1.19
CA TYR A 246 3.98 -15.52 0.17
C TYR A 246 4.30 -14.97 -1.23
N SER A 247 4.32 -15.85 -2.24
CA SER A 247 4.37 -15.41 -3.64
C SER A 247 3.46 -16.27 -4.51
N SER A 248 2.50 -15.61 -5.15
CA SER A 248 1.57 -16.20 -6.10
C SER A 248 2.30 -16.77 -7.31
N THR A 249 3.33 -16.07 -7.81
CA THR A 249 4.18 -16.53 -8.92
C THR A 249 4.89 -17.84 -8.57
N VAL A 250 5.51 -17.93 -7.39
CA VAL A 250 6.21 -19.14 -6.93
C VAL A 250 5.23 -20.32 -6.79
N GLN A 251 4.04 -20.07 -6.24
CA GLN A 251 2.96 -21.05 -6.12
C GLN A 251 2.49 -21.56 -7.50
N ASP A 252 2.17 -20.66 -8.43
CA ASP A 252 1.65 -21.01 -9.75
C ASP A 252 2.70 -21.71 -10.62
N TYR A 253 3.97 -21.36 -10.47
CA TYR A 253 5.06 -21.96 -11.23
C TYR A 253 5.35 -23.40 -10.81
N SER A 254 5.29 -23.66 -9.51
CA SER A 254 5.47 -24.98 -8.92
C SER A 254 4.20 -25.82 -8.95
N ASN A 255 3.01 -25.20 -9.08
CA ASN A 255 1.72 -25.81 -8.81
C ASN A 255 1.71 -26.48 -7.42
N ARG A 256 2.23 -25.79 -6.41
CA ARG A 256 2.23 -26.20 -5.00
C ARG A 256 1.85 -25.01 -4.12
N ASN A 257 1.20 -25.27 -3.00
CA ASN A 257 0.98 -24.25 -1.96
C ASN A 257 2.33 -23.98 -1.30
N ILE A 258 2.90 -22.78 -1.46
CA ILE A 258 4.25 -22.44 -0.98
C ILE A 258 4.22 -21.13 -0.19
N VAL A 259 4.83 -21.14 1.00
CA VAL A 259 5.15 -19.97 1.81
C VAL A 259 6.65 -19.98 2.15
N ASN A 260 7.25 -18.81 2.38
CA ASN A 260 8.68 -18.66 2.65
C ASN A 260 8.89 -17.99 4.00
N VAL A 261 9.92 -18.42 4.72
CA VAL A 261 10.30 -17.88 6.02
C VAL A 261 11.81 -17.71 6.12
N ASP A 262 12.25 -16.59 6.69
CA ASP A 262 13.66 -16.28 6.90
C ASP A 262 14.31 -17.17 7.96
N SER A 263 15.63 -17.30 7.93
CA SER A 263 16.41 -18.19 8.80
C SER A 263 17.07 -17.48 10.01
N TYR A 264 17.03 -16.15 10.08
CA TYR A 264 17.82 -15.37 11.04
C TYR A 264 17.48 -15.62 12.51
N GLY A 265 16.21 -15.83 12.88
CA GLY A 265 15.81 -16.01 14.29
C GLY A 265 15.21 -17.39 14.59
N TRP A 266 15.60 -18.41 13.84
CA TRP A 266 15.20 -19.79 14.10
C TRP A 266 15.72 -20.36 15.42
N ASP A 267 16.73 -19.74 16.04
CA ASP A 267 17.22 -20.10 17.37
C ASP A 267 16.12 -20.08 18.45
N ASP A 268 15.03 -19.33 18.23
CA ASP A 268 13.89 -19.23 19.15
C ASP A 268 12.75 -20.22 18.82
N VAL A 269 12.76 -20.85 17.64
CA VAL A 269 11.72 -21.82 17.21
C VAL A 269 11.71 -23.05 18.10
N ASN A 270 10.55 -23.37 18.68
CA ASN A 270 10.37 -24.58 19.50
C ASN A 270 8.89 -24.97 19.67
N GLU A 271 8.63 -26.23 20.05
CA GLU A 271 7.26 -26.79 20.19
C GLU A 271 6.36 -26.05 21.21
N THR A 272 6.96 -25.28 22.12
CA THR A 272 6.26 -24.67 23.25
C THR A 272 6.11 -23.17 23.17
N ASP A 273 6.73 -22.51 22.19
CA ASP A 273 6.59 -21.07 22.01
C ASP A 273 5.14 -20.72 21.65
N ARG A 274 4.70 -19.57 22.16
CA ARG A 274 3.34 -19.04 22.04
C ARG A 274 3.36 -17.53 21.93
N THR A 275 4.41 -17.02 21.30
CA THR A 275 4.59 -15.60 21.03
C THR A 275 4.63 -15.39 19.53
N VAL A 276 4.46 -14.15 19.11
CA VAL A 276 4.68 -13.74 17.73
C VAL A 276 6.17 -13.86 17.43
N GLY A 277 6.55 -15.06 16.97
CA GLY A 277 7.87 -15.43 16.46
C GLY A 277 7.76 -15.89 15.01
N TYR A 278 8.60 -16.85 14.60
CA TYR A 278 8.51 -17.46 13.27
C TYR A 278 7.27 -18.31 13.08
N GLU A 279 6.69 -18.80 14.18
CA GLU A 279 5.38 -19.44 14.20
C GLU A 279 4.28 -18.43 13.79
N GLY A 280 4.29 -17.22 14.38
CA GLY A 280 3.36 -16.14 14.00
C GLY A 280 3.52 -15.75 12.53
N THR A 281 4.76 -15.52 12.08
CA THR A 281 5.05 -15.25 10.66
C THR A 281 4.55 -16.36 9.75
N LEU A 282 4.69 -17.63 10.12
CA LEU A 282 4.17 -18.72 9.29
C LEU A 282 2.64 -18.67 9.17
N ALA A 283 1.93 -18.32 10.24
CA ALA A 283 0.48 -18.11 10.20
C ALA A 283 0.11 -16.92 9.29
N HIS A 284 0.84 -15.81 9.42
CA HIS A 284 0.71 -14.64 8.57
C HIS A 284 0.85 -14.99 7.06
N GLU A 285 1.92 -15.71 6.69
CA GLU A 285 2.12 -16.10 5.30
C GLU A 285 1.13 -17.16 4.80
N PHE A 286 0.65 -18.02 5.69
CA PHE A 286 -0.38 -19.00 5.33
C PHE A 286 -1.72 -18.34 5.05
N GLN A 287 -2.05 -17.27 5.78
CA GLN A 287 -3.20 -16.42 5.50
C GLN A 287 -3.13 -15.86 4.09
N HIS A 288 -2.01 -15.23 3.69
CA HIS A 288 -1.86 -14.68 2.33
C HIS A 288 -2.09 -15.73 1.25
N LEU A 289 -1.59 -16.95 1.47
CA LEU A 289 -1.78 -18.06 0.55
C LEU A 289 -3.27 -18.42 0.38
N ILE A 290 -4.01 -18.50 1.49
CA ILE A 290 -5.46 -18.75 1.47
C ILE A 290 -6.17 -17.58 0.79
N HIS A 291 -5.83 -16.34 1.16
CA HIS A 291 -6.50 -15.14 0.70
C HIS A 291 -6.36 -14.98 -0.81
N ASN A 292 -5.16 -15.21 -1.36
CA ASN A 292 -4.93 -15.22 -2.82
C ASN A 292 -5.81 -16.24 -3.55
N ASP A 293 -6.25 -17.31 -2.88
CA ASP A 293 -7.18 -18.26 -3.49
C ASP A 293 -8.64 -17.77 -3.52
N LEU A 294 -8.99 -16.84 -2.65
CA LEU A 294 -10.31 -16.23 -2.55
C LEU A 294 -10.40 -14.97 -3.38
N ASP A 295 -9.52 -14.01 -3.09
CA ASP A 295 -9.38 -12.71 -3.74
C ASP A 295 -7.90 -12.37 -3.89
N ALA A 296 -7.40 -12.40 -5.13
CA ALA A 296 -5.98 -12.21 -5.42
C ALA A 296 -5.60 -10.74 -5.63
N ASP A 297 -6.59 -9.85 -5.76
CA ASP A 297 -6.39 -8.43 -6.02
C ASP A 297 -6.86 -7.51 -4.89
N GLU A 298 -7.17 -8.08 -3.72
CA GLU A 298 -7.49 -7.33 -2.50
C GLU A 298 -6.41 -6.29 -2.16
N THR A 299 -6.86 -5.12 -1.72
CA THR A 299 -6.03 -4.01 -1.25
C THR A 299 -5.14 -4.40 -0.07
N THR A 300 -3.92 -3.85 -0.06
CA THR A 300 -2.87 -4.16 0.93
C THR A 300 -3.36 -4.07 2.38
N TRP A 301 -4.10 -3.03 2.75
CA TRP A 301 -4.50 -2.84 4.15
C TRP A 301 -5.50 -3.88 4.66
N VAL A 302 -6.37 -4.42 3.78
CA VAL A 302 -7.26 -5.53 4.16
C VAL A 302 -6.45 -6.81 4.24
N ASN A 303 -5.59 -7.05 3.23
CA ASN A 303 -4.80 -8.27 3.12
C ASN A 303 -3.86 -8.44 4.32
N GLU A 304 -3.03 -7.45 4.59
CA GLU A 304 -2.05 -7.45 5.69
C GLU A 304 -2.72 -7.38 7.07
N GLY A 305 -3.82 -6.63 7.20
CA GLY A 305 -4.61 -6.59 8.43
C GLY A 305 -5.19 -7.96 8.79
N MET A 306 -5.63 -8.73 7.79
CA MET A 306 -6.09 -10.11 7.98
C MET A 306 -4.95 -11.08 8.29
N SER A 307 -3.77 -10.90 7.70
CA SER A 307 -2.60 -11.69 8.02
C SER A 307 -2.14 -11.49 9.47
N ASP A 308 -2.11 -10.25 9.97
CA ASP A 308 -1.86 -10.00 11.39
C ASP A 308 -2.96 -10.60 12.29
N TYR A 309 -4.23 -10.55 11.83
CA TYR A 309 -5.33 -11.21 12.54
C TYR A 309 -5.18 -12.75 12.56
N ALA A 310 -4.54 -13.36 11.56
CA ALA A 310 -4.25 -14.79 11.54
C ALA A 310 -3.35 -15.21 12.72
N GLU A 311 -2.39 -14.37 13.10
CA GLU A 311 -1.53 -14.61 14.27
C GLU A 311 -2.32 -14.64 15.59
N VAL A 312 -3.38 -13.83 15.69
CA VAL A 312 -4.27 -13.79 16.85
C VAL A 312 -5.15 -15.05 16.93
N VAL A 313 -5.80 -15.45 15.83
CA VAL A 313 -6.75 -16.58 15.85
C VAL A 313 -6.05 -17.94 16.04
N THR A 314 -4.78 -18.03 15.65
CA THR A 314 -3.91 -19.20 15.91
C THR A 314 -3.32 -19.19 17.32
N GLY A 315 -3.43 -18.07 18.03
CA GLY A 315 -3.05 -17.92 19.44
C GLY A 315 -1.58 -17.57 19.68
N TYR A 316 -0.86 -17.07 18.67
CA TYR A 316 0.49 -16.50 18.81
C TYR A 316 0.47 -15.08 19.34
N GLY A 317 -0.66 -14.39 19.20
CA GLY A 317 -0.94 -13.12 19.86
C GLY A 317 -0.83 -11.93 18.92
N VAL A 318 -0.39 -10.81 19.48
CA VAL A 318 -0.41 -9.50 18.83
C VAL A 318 1.03 -9.05 18.59
N SER A 319 1.32 -8.55 17.39
CA SER A 319 2.60 -7.91 17.09
C SER A 319 2.74 -6.58 17.86
N GLU A 320 3.38 -6.60 19.03
CA GLU A 320 3.59 -5.40 19.86
C GLU A 320 4.31 -4.27 19.09
N GLY A 321 5.18 -4.63 18.14
CA GLY A 321 5.90 -3.68 17.29
C GLY A 321 4.99 -2.92 16.34
N HIS A 322 3.97 -3.58 15.76
CA HIS A 322 3.00 -2.95 14.86
C HIS A 322 2.10 -2.00 15.66
N VAL A 323 1.56 -2.49 16.78
CA VAL A 323 0.68 -1.70 17.67
C VAL A 323 1.40 -0.46 18.19
N THR A 324 2.60 -0.60 18.74
CA THR A 324 3.36 0.53 19.28
C THR A 324 3.71 1.56 18.20
N ALA A 325 4.03 1.11 16.97
CA ALA A 325 4.32 2.02 15.87
C ALA A 325 3.09 2.87 15.48
N TYR A 326 1.90 2.25 15.46
CA TYR A 326 0.65 2.98 15.23
C TYR A 326 0.31 3.93 16.38
N GLU A 327 0.49 3.52 17.64
CA GLU A 327 0.27 4.39 18.80
C GLU A 327 1.14 5.65 18.75
N GLU A 328 2.38 5.54 18.29
CA GLU A 328 3.28 6.69 18.14
C GLU A 328 2.88 7.60 16.97
N ILE A 329 2.33 7.04 15.90
CA ILE A 329 2.02 7.72 14.62
C ILE A 329 0.55 7.45 14.22
N PRO A 330 -0.44 7.85 15.02
CA PRO A 330 -1.84 7.46 14.80
C PRO A 330 -2.50 8.20 13.62
N TYR A 331 -1.77 9.15 13.05
CA TYR A 331 -2.11 9.90 11.84
C TYR A 331 -1.64 9.21 10.56
N ASN A 332 -1.03 8.02 10.65
CA ASN A 332 -0.68 7.17 9.52
C ASN A 332 -1.92 6.78 8.70
N SER A 333 -1.76 6.61 7.39
CA SER A 333 -2.87 6.26 6.50
C SER A 333 -3.28 4.80 6.69
N LEU A 334 -4.58 4.50 6.71
CA LEU A 334 -5.06 3.12 6.59
C LEU A 334 -4.92 2.61 5.16
N THR A 335 -5.26 3.44 4.17
CA THR A 335 -5.52 2.99 2.78
C THR A 335 -4.38 3.29 1.80
N ASN A 336 -3.45 4.17 2.16
CA ASN A 336 -2.30 4.54 1.33
C ASN A 336 -1.01 4.26 2.11
N TRP A 337 -0.51 3.03 1.99
CA TRP A 337 0.67 2.56 2.71
C TRP A 337 1.93 3.33 2.35
N GLU A 338 2.86 3.41 3.30
CA GLU A 338 4.09 4.18 3.18
C GLU A 338 3.88 5.67 2.85
N ASP A 339 2.74 6.27 3.23
CA ASP A 339 2.49 7.71 3.03
C ASP A 339 3.53 8.59 3.74
N GLN A 340 4.27 8.00 4.69
CA GLN A 340 5.37 8.59 5.44
C GLN A 340 6.72 7.92 5.17
N GLY A 341 6.80 7.14 4.08
CA GLY A 341 7.96 6.38 3.61
C GLY A 341 8.13 5.01 4.29
N ALA A 342 8.72 4.07 3.55
CA ALA A 342 8.96 2.66 3.92
C ALA A 342 9.52 2.41 5.34
N ILE A 343 10.24 3.36 5.93
CA ILE A 343 10.78 3.20 7.30
C ILE A 343 9.70 3.14 8.38
N ASN A 344 8.49 3.62 8.07
CA ASN A 344 7.34 3.69 8.96
C ASN A 344 6.29 2.60 8.69
N VAL A 345 6.59 1.62 7.83
CA VAL A 345 5.63 0.58 7.41
C VAL A 345 4.97 -0.18 8.57
N LEU A 346 5.66 -0.33 9.71
CA LEU A 346 5.07 -0.97 10.90
C LEU A 346 3.81 -0.23 11.42
N ALA A 347 3.69 1.08 11.19
CA ALA A 347 2.48 1.83 11.54
C ALA A 347 1.33 1.57 10.55
N ASP A 348 1.64 1.23 9.29
CA ASP A 348 0.66 0.78 8.29
C ASP A 348 0.05 -0.57 8.73
N TYR A 349 0.90 -1.52 9.13
CA TYR A 349 0.48 -2.78 9.77
C TYR A 349 -0.37 -2.51 11.02
N GLY A 350 0.12 -1.66 11.93
CA GLY A 350 -0.55 -1.40 13.21
C GLY A 350 -1.97 -0.85 13.06
N ILE A 351 -2.21 0.09 12.13
CA ILE A 351 -3.57 0.61 11.90
C ILE A 351 -4.46 -0.40 11.20
N ALA A 352 -3.94 -1.16 10.21
CA ALA A 352 -4.68 -2.20 9.51
C ALA A 352 -5.12 -3.31 10.46
N PHE A 353 -4.20 -3.80 11.28
CA PHE A 353 -4.46 -4.79 12.31
C PHE A 353 -5.44 -4.28 13.37
N ALA A 354 -5.25 -3.06 13.91
CA ALA A 354 -6.17 -2.50 14.90
C ALA A 354 -7.59 -2.35 14.35
N PHE A 355 -7.73 -1.96 13.07
CA PHE A 355 -9.03 -1.88 12.41
C PHE A 355 -9.65 -3.27 12.21
N GLN A 356 -8.86 -4.28 11.89
CA GLN A 356 -9.29 -5.67 11.77
C GLN A 356 -9.80 -6.24 13.11
N MET A 357 -9.09 -5.97 14.21
CA MET A 357 -9.54 -6.30 15.56
C MET A 357 -10.84 -5.59 15.92
N TYR A 358 -10.97 -4.31 15.57
CA TYR A 358 -12.21 -3.56 15.78
C TYR A 358 -13.39 -4.14 14.98
N LEU A 359 -13.18 -4.58 13.73
CA LEU A 359 -14.22 -5.27 12.95
C LEU A 359 -14.68 -6.57 13.63
N ASP A 360 -13.75 -7.38 14.13
CA ASP A 360 -14.07 -8.62 14.87
C ASP A 360 -14.84 -8.31 16.16
N ASP A 361 -14.42 -7.33 16.95
CA ASP A 361 -15.14 -7.00 18.20
C ASP A 361 -16.57 -6.49 17.94
N GLN A 362 -16.76 -5.74 16.85
CA GLN A 362 -18.06 -5.14 16.52
C GLN A 362 -19.03 -6.09 15.84
N TYR A 363 -18.53 -7.04 15.03
CA TYR A 363 -19.36 -7.89 14.16
C TYR A 363 -19.09 -9.40 14.30
N GLY A 364 -18.00 -9.77 14.96
CA GLY A 364 -17.54 -11.13 15.18
C GLY A 364 -16.73 -11.70 14.01
N GLN A 365 -16.01 -12.78 14.29
CA GLN A 365 -15.13 -13.47 13.35
C GLN A 365 -15.81 -13.87 12.03
N GLU A 366 -17.13 -14.13 12.04
CA GLU A 366 -17.90 -14.40 10.81
C GLU A 366 -17.88 -13.21 9.83
N PHE A 367 -17.79 -11.97 10.32
CA PHE A 367 -17.59 -10.78 9.48
C PHE A 367 -16.25 -10.85 8.76
N ILE A 368 -15.17 -11.20 9.47
CA ILE A 368 -13.82 -11.33 8.91
C ILE A 368 -13.80 -12.42 7.83
N SER A 369 -14.40 -13.57 8.13
CA SER A 369 -14.55 -14.67 7.16
C SER A 369 -15.31 -14.26 5.90
N ASN A 370 -16.35 -13.43 6.03
CA ASN A 370 -17.12 -12.96 4.88
C ASN A 370 -16.34 -11.92 4.08
N LEU A 371 -15.63 -11.00 4.75
CA LEU A 371 -14.79 -10.00 4.09
C LEU A 371 -13.67 -10.66 3.29
N ALA A 372 -13.00 -11.69 3.83
CA ALA A 372 -11.95 -12.42 3.12
C ALA A 372 -12.44 -13.16 1.85
N GLN A 373 -13.76 -13.35 1.71
CA GLN A 373 -14.39 -14.01 0.56
C GLN A 373 -15.09 -13.02 -0.39
N GLU A 374 -14.99 -11.72 -0.12
CA GLU A 374 -15.67 -10.69 -0.89
C GLU A 374 -14.82 -10.26 -2.09
N ASP A 375 -15.33 -10.45 -3.31
CA ASP A 375 -14.65 -10.07 -4.57
C ASP A 375 -14.49 -8.54 -4.78
N ALA A 376 -14.91 -7.71 -3.84
CA ALA A 376 -14.81 -6.25 -3.93
C ALA A 376 -13.77 -5.77 -2.94
N ASN A 377 -12.85 -4.93 -3.41
CA ASN A 377 -11.62 -4.69 -2.67
C ASN A 377 -11.79 -3.47 -1.73
N GLY A 378 -11.00 -3.44 -0.67
CA GLY A 378 -10.85 -2.31 0.23
C GLY A 378 -12.16 -1.83 0.84
N ILE A 379 -12.42 -0.52 0.73
CA ILE A 379 -13.61 0.11 1.34
C ILE A 379 -14.90 -0.51 0.77
N ALA A 380 -14.92 -0.79 -0.54
CA ALA A 380 -16.10 -1.37 -1.19
C ALA A 380 -16.41 -2.78 -0.64
N GLY A 381 -15.38 -3.57 -0.34
CA GLY A 381 -15.51 -4.88 0.31
C GLY A 381 -16.09 -4.80 1.71
N VAL A 382 -15.57 -3.87 2.52
CA VAL A 382 -16.10 -3.64 3.88
C VAL A 382 -17.54 -3.16 3.84
N GLU A 383 -17.89 -2.22 2.96
CA GLU A 383 -19.27 -1.73 2.80
C GLU A 383 -20.24 -2.86 2.42
N LYS A 384 -19.85 -3.72 1.48
CA LYS A 384 -20.68 -4.85 1.08
C LYS A 384 -20.86 -5.84 2.23
N THR A 385 -19.79 -6.12 2.98
CA THR A 385 -19.86 -7.02 4.15
C THR A 385 -20.72 -6.42 5.27
N LEU A 386 -20.64 -5.10 5.51
CA LEU A 386 -21.52 -4.35 6.43
C LEU A 386 -23.00 -4.50 6.03
N ASP A 387 -23.32 -4.35 4.74
CA ASP A 387 -24.66 -4.55 4.22
C ASP A 387 -25.16 -5.98 4.42
N GLU A 388 -24.30 -6.98 4.22
CA GLU A 388 -24.63 -8.40 4.38
C GLU A 388 -24.99 -8.77 5.83
N VAL A 389 -24.22 -8.28 6.80
CA VAL A 389 -24.55 -8.47 8.24
C VAL A 389 -25.69 -7.57 8.70
N GLY A 390 -26.18 -6.68 7.83
CA GLY A 390 -27.27 -5.77 8.11
C GLY A 390 -26.87 -4.69 9.12
N ALA A 391 -25.62 -4.23 9.06
CA ALA A 391 -25.12 -3.09 9.81
C ALA A 391 -26.03 -1.86 9.63
N LYS A 392 -25.92 -0.91 10.55
CA LYS A 392 -26.72 0.32 10.54
C LYS A 392 -25.87 1.56 10.30
N ARG A 393 -24.60 1.33 9.99
CA ARG A 393 -23.56 2.31 9.72
C ARG A 393 -22.83 1.92 8.43
N ASP A 394 -22.42 2.93 7.67
CA ASP A 394 -21.51 2.80 6.53
C ASP A 394 -20.04 2.83 6.99
N PHE A 395 -19.09 2.67 6.08
CA PHE A 395 -17.66 2.70 6.37
C PHE A 395 -17.24 4.05 6.98
N TYR A 396 -17.82 5.16 6.50
CA TYR A 396 -17.56 6.48 7.06
C TYR A 396 -17.92 6.53 8.56
N GLU A 397 -19.12 6.12 8.93
CA GLU A 397 -19.55 6.08 10.33
C GLU A 397 -18.74 5.05 11.15
N LEU A 398 -18.46 3.87 10.58
CA LEU A 398 -17.65 2.83 11.21
C LEU A 398 -16.23 3.32 11.55
N TYR A 399 -15.54 3.93 10.59
CA TYR A 399 -14.19 4.42 10.79
C TYR A 399 -14.17 5.57 11.81
N GLN A 400 -15.20 6.42 11.82
CA GLN A 400 -15.30 7.50 12.83
C GLN A 400 -15.49 6.93 14.24
N ASP A 401 -16.18 5.80 14.39
CA ASP A 401 -16.27 5.07 15.65
C ASP A 401 -14.92 4.43 16.02
N PHE A 402 -14.24 3.78 15.08
CA PHE A 402 -12.89 3.23 15.26
C PHE A 402 -11.90 4.29 15.75
N SER A 403 -11.78 5.42 15.04
CA SER A 403 -10.87 6.51 15.42
C SER A 403 -11.24 7.16 16.76
N THR A 404 -12.44 6.91 17.28
CA THR A 404 -12.84 7.31 18.62
C THR A 404 -12.48 6.23 19.64
N ALA A 405 -12.70 4.96 19.29
CA ALA A 405 -12.41 3.79 20.12
C ALA A 405 -10.93 3.71 20.49
N VAL A 406 -10.02 3.91 19.53
CA VAL A 406 -8.57 3.86 19.77
C VAL A 406 -8.07 4.86 20.82
N VAL A 407 -8.78 5.99 21.03
CA VAL A 407 -8.45 6.97 22.08
C VAL A 407 -9.08 6.59 23.43
N LEU A 408 -10.20 5.87 23.41
CA LEU A 408 -11.01 5.57 24.58
C LEU A 408 -10.66 4.22 25.23
N ASP A 409 -9.80 3.44 24.60
CA ASP A 409 -9.46 2.08 24.98
C ASP A 409 -8.84 2.00 26.39
N ASP A 410 -7.76 2.74 26.65
CA ASP A 410 -7.13 2.85 27.99
C ASP A 410 -7.96 3.69 29.00
N VAL A 411 -9.06 4.32 28.57
CA VAL A 411 -9.88 5.10 29.51
C VAL A 411 -10.70 4.13 30.34
N ASP A 412 -10.31 3.97 31.63
CA ASP A 412 -10.88 3.28 32.84
C ASP A 412 -12.39 2.86 32.85
N LYS A 413 -13.21 3.38 31.94
CA LYS A 413 -14.62 3.04 31.65
C LYS A 413 -14.90 3.11 30.14
N PRO A 414 -14.75 2.03 29.35
CA PRO A 414 -15.32 2.00 28.02
C PRO A 414 -16.85 2.19 28.14
N ASN A 415 -17.33 3.32 27.60
CA ASN A 415 -18.72 3.73 27.56
C ASN A 415 -19.23 3.45 26.15
N LYS A 416 -20.14 2.49 26.08
CA LYS A 416 -20.86 1.99 24.89
C LYS A 416 -20.07 0.99 24.06
N ASP A 417 -20.79 -0.07 23.68
CA ASP A 417 -20.32 -1.19 22.87
C ASP A 417 -19.64 -0.77 21.54
N GLU A 418 -19.95 0.43 21.00
CA GLU A 418 -19.37 0.96 19.75
C GLU A 418 -17.92 1.46 19.88
N TYR A 419 -17.41 1.69 21.10
CA TYR A 419 -16.05 2.19 21.38
C TYR A 419 -15.21 1.20 22.19
N ASP A 420 -15.55 -0.09 22.11
CA ASP A 420 -14.86 -1.17 22.82
C ASP A 420 -13.93 -1.89 21.84
N ILE A 421 -12.67 -2.11 22.25
CA ILE A 421 -11.71 -2.97 21.57
C ILE A 421 -11.19 -3.94 22.64
N ASP A 422 -11.69 -5.18 22.63
CA ASP A 422 -11.39 -6.16 23.68
C ASP A 422 -10.08 -6.92 23.39
N GLY A 423 -9.73 -7.06 22.12
CA GLY A 423 -8.64 -7.93 21.68
C GLY A 423 -7.23 -7.32 21.75
N ILE A 424 -7.13 -6.00 21.89
CA ILE A 424 -5.88 -5.23 21.99
C ILE A 424 -6.06 -4.10 23.01
N ASP A 425 -4.98 -3.57 23.55
CA ASP A 425 -4.97 -2.41 24.45
C ASP A 425 -4.16 -1.30 23.77
N LEU A 426 -4.80 -0.16 23.49
CA LEU A 426 -4.24 0.95 22.71
C LEU A 426 -4.03 2.22 23.57
N GLU A 427 -2.79 2.71 23.58
CA GLU A 427 -2.37 3.97 24.17
C GLU A 427 -1.89 4.97 23.08
N VAL A 428 -2.81 5.39 22.20
CA VAL A 428 -2.47 6.28 21.08
C VAL A 428 -1.97 7.66 21.55
N ASN A 429 -0.92 8.17 20.89
CA ASN A 429 -0.36 9.49 21.17
C ASN A 429 -1.28 10.61 20.65
N THR A 430 -2.15 11.13 21.53
CA THR A 430 -3.03 12.27 21.21
C THR A 430 -2.39 13.64 21.43
N SER A 431 -1.16 13.66 21.96
CA SER A 431 -0.49 14.90 22.40
C SER A 431 0.25 15.63 21.27
N GLU A 432 0.51 14.93 20.16
CA GLU A 432 1.26 15.45 19.02
C GLU A 432 0.33 15.80 17.86
N ASP A 433 -0.03 17.08 17.79
CA ASP A 433 -0.76 17.64 16.65
C ASP A 433 0.20 17.86 15.48
N VAL A 434 0.14 16.97 14.48
CA VAL A 434 0.94 17.07 13.26
C VAL A 434 0.30 17.96 12.20
N GLY A 435 -0.95 18.38 12.40
CA GLY A 435 -1.68 19.28 11.50
C GLY A 435 -1.95 18.70 10.10
N THR A 436 -1.77 17.40 9.91
CA THR A 436 -2.05 16.70 8.65
C THR A 436 -2.65 15.32 8.90
N ALA A 437 -3.50 14.86 7.99
CA ALA A 437 -4.07 13.52 8.01
C ALA A 437 -3.74 12.79 6.70
N GLY A 438 -3.30 11.53 6.80
CA GLY A 438 -3.22 10.62 5.66
C GLY A 438 -4.60 10.15 5.21
N ALA A 439 -4.69 9.48 4.06
CA ALA A 439 -5.95 8.92 3.57
C ALA A 439 -6.50 7.90 4.57
N TRP A 440 -7.66 8.18 5.17
CA TRP A 440 -8.17 7.42 6.32
C TRP A 440 -7.12 7.25 7.42
N GLY A 441 -6.37 8.32 7.71
CA GLY A 441 -5.53 8.47 8.90
C GLY A 441 -6.08 9.59 9.77
N THR A 442 -5.80 9.56 11.08
CA THR A 442 -6.44 10.49 12.04
C THR A 442 -5.41 11.34 12.78
N ASN A 443 -5.47 12.66 12.59
CA ASN A 443 -4.72 13.60 13.41
C ASN A 443 -5.45 13.84 14.74
N TYR A 444 -4.75 13.62 15.85
CA TYR A 444 -5.27 13.89 17.19
C TYR A 444 -4.63 15.15 17.76
N GLN A 445 -5.47 16.05 18.27
CA GLN A 445 -5.02 17.26 18.94
C GLN A 445 -5.60 17.32 20.35
N GLU A 446 -4.74 17.19 21.36
CA GLU A 446 -5.12 17.36 22.75
C GLU A 446 -5.11 18.84 23.19
N ILE A 447 -6.20 19.28 23.81
CA ILE A 447 -6.39 20.66 24.27
C ILE A 447 -6.75 20.67 25.75
N ASP A 448 -5.81 21.14 26.59
CA ASP A 448 -6.09 21.49 27.99
C ASP A 448 -7.03 22.70 28.04
N VAL A 449 -8.21 22.50 28.64
CA VAL A 449 -9.25 23.52 28.83
C VAL A 449 -9.51 23.85 30.29
N ALA A 450 -8.85 23.16 31.24
CA ALA A 450 -9.17 23.19 32.67
C ALA A 450 -9.12 24.60 33.29
N ASP A 451 -8.10 25.37 32.90
CA ASP A 451 -7.82 26.70 33.45
C ASP A 451 -8.08 27.86 32.45
N LYS A 452 -8.54 27.56 31.23
CA LYS A 452 -8.73 28.56 30.16
C LYS A 452 -10.10 29.27 30.21
N GLY A 453 -11.04 28.74 30.99
CA GLY A 453 -12.43 29.24 31.06
C GLY A 453 -13.31 28.62 29.96
N PRO A 454 -14.58 29.04 29.82
CA PRO A 454 -15.49 28.42 28.86
C PRO A 454 -15.04 28.65 27.42
N VAL A 455 -15.09 27.59 26.60
CA VAL A 455 -14.88 27.66 25.15
C VAL A 455 -15.93 28.58 24.54
N LYS A 456 -15.47 29.59 23.80
CA LYS A 456 -16.30 30.60 23.12
C LYS A 456 -16.64 30.15 21.70
N SER A 457 -15.66 29.65 20.96
CA SER A 457 -15.82 29.09 19.63
C SER A 457 -14.75 28.04 19.35
N VAL A 458 -15.06 27.18 18.37
CA VAL A 458 -14.10 26.30 17.72
C VAL A 458 -14.22 26.54 16.23
N SER A 459 -13.09 26.59 15.54
CA SER A 459 -13.01 26.48 14.08
C SER A 459 -12.21 25.23 13.75
N VAL A 460 -12.70 24.44 12.80
CA VAL A 460 -11.94 23.35 12.19
C VAL A 460 -11.50 23.79 10.80
N THR A 461 -10.34 23.33 10.35
CA THR A 461 -9.79 23.66 9.04
C THR A 461 -9.39 22.40 8.29
N GLY A 462 -9.55 22.45 6.98
CA GLY A 462 -9.14 21.43 6.02
C GLY A 462 -8.85 22.07 4.67
N THR A 463 -8.29 21.29 3.76
CA THR A 463 -8.11 21.66 2.36
C THR A 463 -9.42 21.43 1.61
N GLU A 464 -9.86 22.39 0.79
CA GLU A 464 -11.11 22.26 0.03
C GLU A 464 -10.95 21.25 -1.14
N PHE A 465 -9.81 21.31 -1.84
CA PHE A 465 -9.49 20.43 -2.97
C PHE A 465 -8.03 20.00 -2.94
N ILE A 466 -7.76 18.74 -3.28
CA ILE A 466 -6.40 18.29 -3.57
C ILE A 466 -6.03 18.83 -4.96
N GLY A 467 -4.87 19.49 -5.05
CA GLY A 467 -4.38 20.07 -6.30
C GLY A 467 -4.07 19.02 -7.36
N THR A 468 -3.79 19.48 -8.59
CA THR A 468 -3.41 18.55 -9.67
C THR A 468 -2.20 17.70 -9.28
N LYS A 469 -2.22 16.41 -9.68
CA LYS A 469 -1.05 15.50 -9.58
C LYS A 469 -0.02 15.73 -10.71
N TRP A 470 -0.26 16.70 -11.60
CA TRP A 470 0.78 17.25 -12.46
C TRP A 470 1.75 18.09 -11.61
N GLN A 471 2.98 18.20 -12.07
CA GLN A 471 4.06 18.90 -11.38
C GLN A 471 4.88 19.72 -12.37
N THR A 472 5.93 20.36 -11.90
CA THR A 472 6.93 20.98 -12.77
C THR A 472 8.21 20.16 -12.78
N ALA A 473 8.92 20.17 -13.91
CA ALA A 473 10.21 19.54 -14.04
C ALA A 473 11.10 20.35 -15.00
N THR A 474 12.41 20.18 -14.89
CA THR A 474 13.34 20.81 -15.82
C THR A 474 13.06 20.34 -17.24
N ASP A 475 13.09 21.26 -18.23
CA ASP A 475 12.85 20.95 -19.63
C ASP A 475 13.74 19.76 -20.08
N PRO A 476 13.14 18.61 -20.48
CA PRO A 476 13.89 17.38 -20.73
C PRO A 476 14.76 17.45 -21.98
N VAL A 477 14.51 18.40 -22.89
CA VAL A 477 15.24 18.56 -24.14
C VAL A 477 16.39 19.56 -23.99
N THR A 478 16.14 20.68 -23.29
CA THR A 478 17.16 21.74 -23.15
C THR A 478 17.99 21.65 -21.87
N GLY A 479 17.44 21.05 -20.81
CA GLY A 479 18.04 21.03 -19.48
C GLY A 479 17.99 22.38 -18.74
N GLU A 480 17.20 23.33 -19.22
CA GLU A 480 17.10 24.70 -18.66
C GLU A 480 15.63 25.12 -18.49
N GLY A 481 15.32 25.72 -17.33
CA GLY A 481 13.96 26.18 -17.01
C GLY A 481 13.01 25.03 -16.65
N ASP A 482 11.88 25.38 -16.04
CA ASP A 482 10.87 24.41 -15.61
C ASP A 482 9.66 24.46 -16.55
N VAL A 483 9.07 23.29 -16.81
CA VAL A 483 7.91 23.07 -17.66
C VAL A 483 6.91 22.16 -16.95
N LEU A 484 5.66 22.13 -17.43
CA LEU A 484 4.60 21.34 -16.84
C LEU A 484 4.82 19.87 -17.19
N TYR A 485 4.68 18.98 -16.22
CA TYR A 485 5.04 17.57 -16.33
C TYR A 485 3.98 16.67 -15.67
N SER A 486 3.53 15.63 -16.38
CA SER A 486 2.49 14.72 -15.92
C SER A 486 2.91 13.85 -14.73
N GLY A 487 4.21 13.68 -14.52
CA GLY A 487 4.72 12.54 -13.77
C GLY A 487 4.73 11.26 -14.61
N SER A 488 5.14 10.18 -13.97
CA SER A 488 5.39 8.88 -14.58
C SER A 488 5.06 7.79 -13.54
N GLY A 489 4.50 6.67 -14.00
CA GLY A 489 4.00 5.58 -13.16
C GLY A 489 2.93 4.74 -13.87
N ASN A 490 2.54 3.64 -13.24
CA ASN A 490 1.44 2.78 -13.69
C ASN A 490 0.10 3.28 -13.11
N LEU A 491 -1.01 2.88 -13.75
CA LEU A 491 -2.39 3.15 -13.36
C LEU A 491 -2.65 4.63 -13.03
N LEU A 492 -1.99 5.52 -13.76
CA LEU A 492 -2.18 6.95 -13.58
C LEU A 492 -3.45 7.40 -14.30
N ASP A 493 -4.15 8.36 -13.68
CA ASP A 493 -5.15 9.19 -14.34
C ASP A 493 -5.05 10.60 -13.78
N ARG A 494 -4.38 11.50 -14.52
CA ARG A 494 -3.97 12.81 -13.99
C ARG A 494 -4.40 13.93 -14.91
N HIS A 495 -5.12 14.89 -14.35
CA HIS A 495 -5.61 16.07 -15.04
C HIS A 495 -4.87 17.35 -14.64
N ALA A 496 -4.51 18.17 -15.61
CA ALA A 496 -4.18 19.59 -15.42
C ALA A 496 -5.21 20.42 -16.20
N ILE A 497 -6.14 21.06 -15.50
CA ILE A 497 -7.33 21.69 -16.10
C ILE A 497 -7.22 23.20 -16.03
N VAL A 498 -7.53 23.88 -17.13
CA VAL A 498 -7.62 25.34 -17.17
C VAL A 498 -8.94 25.77 -17.77
N GLU A 499 -9.48 26.90 -17.29
CA GLU A 499 -10.68 27.52 -17.86
C GLU A 499 -10.35 28.21 -19.18
N ALA A 500 -11.22 28.07 -20.17
CA ALA A 500 -11.13 28.71 -21.47
C ALA A 500 -12.25 29.73 -21.66
N ASP A 501 -11.95 31.02 -21.46
CA ASP A 501 -12.91 32.09 -21.76
C ASP A 501 -12.97 32.35 -23.27
N LEU A 502 -13.90 31.68 -23.94
CA LEU A 502 -14.11 31.81 -25.39
C LEU A 502 -15.00 33.02 -25.77
N SER A 503 -15.32 33.91 -24.83
CA SER A 503 -16.30 34.99 -25.07
C SER A 503 -15.76 36.18 -25.87
N GLU A 504 -14.43 36.33 -25.95
CA GLU A 504 -13.77 37.48 -26.60
C GLU A 504 -13.42 37.25 -28.09
N GLY A 505 -13.76 36.09 -28.65
CA GLY A 505 -13.66 35.77 -30.08
C GLY A 505 -12.29 35.27 -30.56
N ASP A 506 -11.39 34.93 -29.64
CA ASP A 506 -10.31 33.97 -29.89
C ASP A 506 -10.74 32.62 -29.30
N SER A 507 -10.67 31.57 -30.11
CA SER A 507 -11.07 30.22 -29.72
C SER A 507 -10.01 29.22 -30.15
N THR A 508 -8.75 29.58 -29.88
CA THR A 508 -7.61 28.72 -30.18
C THR A 508 -6.94 28.30 -28.89
N LEU A 509 -6.55 27.02 -28.82
CA LEU A 509 -5.57 26.51 -27.87
C LEU A 509 -4.26 26.27 -28.61
N THR A 510 -3.15 26.81 -28.12
CA THR A 510 -1.80 26.49 -28.63
C THR A 510 -0.88 26.08 -27.51
N TYR A 511 -0.01 25.11 -27.76
CA TYR A 511 0.96 24.59 -26.80
C TYR A 511 2.10 23.87 -27.52
N GLU A 512 3.20 23.63 -26.81
CA GLU A 512 4.21 22.65 -27.21
C GLU A 512 4.14 21.45 -26.26
N THR A 513 4.26 20.24 -26.80
CA THR A 513 4.37 19.03 -25.98
C THR A 513 5.58 18.18 -26.35
N TYR A 514 6.16 17.52 -25.36
CA TYR A 514 7.16 16.47 -25.51
C TYR A 514 6.65 15.26 -24.75
N TYR A 515 6.65 14.08 -25.36
CA TYR A 515 6.21 12.86 -24.70
C TYR A 515 7.12 11.69 -25.07
N ASP A 516 7.38 10.85 -24.07
CA ASP A 516 8.03 9.55 -24.20
C ASP A 516 7.29 8.59 -23.28
N ILE A 517 6.34 7.86 -23.85
CA ILE A 517 5.30 7.08 -23.16
C ILE A 517 5.08 5.75 -23.89
N GLU A 518 4.51 4.74 -23.21
CA GLU A 518 4.33 3.43 -23.84
C GLU A 518 3.42 3.51 -25.07
N SER A 519 3.93 3.04 -26.21
CA SER A 519 3.19 3.13 -27.47
C SER A 519 1.96 2.22 -27.46
N THR A 520 0.80 2.81 -27.77
CA THR A 520 -0.53 2.16 -27.88
C THR A 520 -1.16 1.66 -26.58
N TRP A 521 -0.49 1.87 -25.44
CA TRP A 521 -0.96 1.52 -24.10
C TRP A 521 -1.18 2.77 -23.24
N ASP A 522 -0.18 3.66 -23.20
CA ASP A 522 -0.23 4.93 -22.46
C ASP A 522 -0.57 6.11 -23.36
N TYR A 523 -1.33 7.07 -22.82
CA TYR A 523 -1.79 8.22 -23.58
C TYR A 523 -1.73 9.55 -22.82
N GLY A 524 -1.24 10.56 -23.54
CA GLY A 524 -1.46 11.96 -23.21
C GLY A 524 -2.62 12.53 -24.02
N PHE A 525 -3.69 12.96 -23.36
CA PHE A 525 -4.87 13.55 -24.00
C PHE A 525 -4.90 15.07 -23.83
N VAL A 526 -5.53 15.74 -24.79
CA VAL A 526 -6.07 17.08 -24.60
C VAL A 526 -7.57 16.98 -24.74
N GLN A 527 -8.31 17.41 -23.72
CA GLN A 527 -9.74 17.20 -23.64
C GLN A 527 -10.47 18.50 -23.30
N VAL A 528 -11.72 18.61 -23.76
CA VAL A 528 -12.60 19.74 -23.46
C VAL A 528 -13.81 19.23 -22.68
N SER A 529 -14.23 20.02 -21.69
CA SER A 529 -15.49 19.84 -20.97
C SER A 529 -16.33 21.11 -21.03
N THR A 530 -17.64 20.95 -21.16
CA THR A 530 -18.62 22.05 -21.15
C THR A 530 -19.69 21.85 -20.07
N ASP A 531 -19.46 20.94 -19.13
CA ASP A 531 -20.40 20.57 -18.08
C ASP A 531 -19.75 20.60 -16.69
N GLY A 532 -18.71 21.42 -16.52
CA GLY A 532 -18.01 21.57 -15.24
C GLY A 532 -17.08 20.41 -14.90
N GLY A 533 -16.54 19.73 -15.91
CA GLY A 533 -15.59 18.63 -15.73
C GLY A 533 -16.23 17.26 -15.49
N GLU A 534 -17.56 17.15 -15.59
CA GLU A 534 -18.30 15.89 -15.44
C GLU A 534 -18.05 14.94 -16.62
N THR A 535 -17.95 15.47 -17.84
CA THR A 535 -17.58 14.72 -19.05
C THR A 535 -16.52 15.43 -19.87
N TRP A 536 -15.68 14.63 -20.54
CA TRP A 536 -14.53 15.09 -21.31
C TRP A 536 -14.53 14.50 -22.72
N GLU A 537 -14.29 15.36 -23.72
CA GLU A 537 -14.14 14.96 -25.12
C GLU A 537 -12.71 15.28 -25.59
N SER A 538 -12.01 14.27 -26.13
CA SER A 538 -10.66 14.46 -26.67
C SER A 538 -10.69 15.23 -27.98
N VAL A 539 -9.85 16.26 -28.07
CA VAL A 539 -9.63 16.99 -29.33
C VAL A 539 -8.64 16.21 -30.21
N GLU A 540 -8.67 16.46 -31.52
CA GLU A 540 -7.81 15.76 -32.48
C GLU A 540 -6.71 16.69 -33.04
N THR A 541 -5.47 16.20 -33.10
CA THR A 541 -4.37 16.82 -33.85
C THR A 541 -3.69 15.80 -34.76
N ASP A 542 -2.88 16.27 -35.72
CA ASP A 542 -2.17 15.40 -36.68
C ASP A 542 -1.16 14.44 -36.01
N GLU A 543 -0.76 14.71 -34.76
CA GLU A 543 0.19 13.90 -33.99
C GLU A 543 -0.49 12.88 -33.05
N MET A 544 -1.82 12.94 -32.92
CA MET A 544 -2.58 12.01 -32.06
C MET A 544 -3.01 10.75 -32.81
N SER A 545 -3.24 9.67 -32.06
CA SER A 545 -3.65 8.36 -32.58
C SER A 545 -4.83 7.80 -31.80
N SER A 546 -5.64 6.99 -32.48
CA SER A 546 -6.64 6.10 -31.87
C SER A 546 -6.25 4.61 -31.97
N GLU A 547 -5.02 4.31 -32.38
CA GLU A 547 -4.52 2.94 -32.48
C GLU A 547 -4.22 2.36 -31.10
N LEU A 548 -5.02 1.41 -30.63
CA LEU A 548 -4.87 0.77 -29.32
C LEU A 548 -4.22 -0.60 -29.42
N ALA A 549 -3.50 -1.00 -28.38
CA ALA A 549 -3.07 -2.37 -28.17
C ALA A 549 -4.27 -3.30 -27.85
N ASP A 550 -4.10 -4.62 -28.02
CA ASP A 550 -5.14 -5.59 -27.67
C ASP A 550 -5.22 -5.71 -26.14
N GLY A 551 -6.33 -5.27 -25.57
CA GLY A 551 -6.52 -5.21 -24.13
C GLY A 551 -5.98 -3.95 -23.47
N ALA A 552 -5.93 -2.80 -24.16
CA ALA A 552 -5.55 -1.54 -23.54
C ALA A 552 -6.44 -1.19 -22.32
N HIS A 553 -5.92 -0.40 -21.40
CA HIS A 553 -6.65 -0.06 -20.17
C HIS A 553 -7.99 0.64 -20.48
N PRO A 554 -9.12 0.31 -19.82
CA PRO A 554 -10.43 0.87 -20.15
C PRO A 554 -10.50 2.40 -20.13
N THR A 555 -9.77 3.04 -19.22
CA THR A 555 -9.65 4.52 -19.17
C THR A 555 -9.04 5.06 -20.45
N VAL A 556 -8.03 4.40 -21.00
CA VAL A 556 -7.38 4.79 -22.25
C VAL A 556 -8.31 4.53 -23.44
N GLU A 557 -8.91 3.33 -23.52
CA GLU A 557 -9.81 2.94 -24.60
C GLU A 557 -11.00 3.91 -24.75
N ALA A 558 -11.52 4.43 -23.64
CA ALA A 558 -12.65 5.33 -23.61
C ALA A 558 -12.34 6.76 -24.11
N ASN A 559 -11.06 7.16 -24.13
CA ASN A 559 -10.66 8.56 -24.31
C ASN A 559 -9.83 8.83 -25.58
N VAL A 560 -9.50 7.84 -26.40
CA VAL A 560 -8.82 8.10 -27.70
C VAL A 560 -9.65 9.01 -28.62
N PRO A 561 -9.02 9.89 -29.44
CA PRO A 561 -7.58 9.98 -29.75
C PRO A 561 -6.70 10.67 -28.69
N GLY A 562 -5.41 10.36 -28.68
CA GLY A 562 -4.39 11.04 -27.85
C GLY A 562 -2.95 10.81 -28.34
N TYR A 563 -1.98 11.44 -27.69
CA TYR A 563 -0.55 11.22 -27.92
C TYR A 563 -0.12 9.87 -27.35
N THR A 564 0.70 9.12 -28.08
CA THR A 564 1.28 7.84 -27.61
C THR A 564 2.63 7.59 -28.30
N GLY A 565 3.53 6.83 -27.66
CA GLY A 565 4.90 6.61 -28.14
C GLY A 565 5.85 7.77 -27.81
N THR A 566 6.70 8.17 -28.76
CA THR A 566 7.75 9.19 -28.54
C THR A 566 7.67 10.29 -29.60
N SER A 567 7.75 11.56 -29.18
CA SER A 567 7.64 12.74 -30.06
C SER A 567 8.97 13.21 -30.70
N ASP A 568 10.10 12.58 -30.37
CA ASP A 568 11.46 12.93 -30.82
C ASP A 568 11.83 14.43 -30.62
N GLY A 569 11.24 15.08 -29.62
CA GLY A 569 11.44 16.50 -29.28
C GLY A 569 10.14 17.25 -29.01
N TRP A 570 10.23 18.56 -28.78
CA TRP A 570 9.06 19.41 -28.61
C TRP A 570 8.31 19.56 -29.94
N VAL A 571 7.02 19.27 -29.93
CA VAL A 571 6.10 19.45 -31.06
C VAL A 571 5.07 20.54 -30.75
N GLU A 572 4.91 21.49 -31.67
CA GLU A 572 3.96 22.60 -31.56
C GLU A 572 2.58 22.15 -32.03
N GLN A 573 1.55 22.48 -31.26
CA GLN A 573 0.16 22.07 -31.47
C GLN A 573 -0.76 23.29 -31.48
N SER A 574 -1.81 23.21 -32.29
CA SER A 574 -2.86 24.22 -32.38
C SER A 574 -4.20 23.55 -32.59
N VAL A 575 -5.14 23.82 -31.68
CA VAL A 575 -6.49 23.24 -31.66
C VAL A 575 -7.51 24.37 -31.81
N ASP A 576 -8.47 24.17 -32.70
CA ASP A 576 -9.62 25.06 -32.88
C ASP A 576 -10.72 24.67 -31.89
N LEU A 577 -11.06 25.58 -30.98
CA LEU A 577 -12.10 25.44 -29.97
C LEU A 577 -13.40 26.16 -30.36
N SER A 578 -13.52 26.65 -31.60
CA SER A 578 -14.67 27.46 -32.03
C SER A 578 -16.02 26.73 -31.94
N GLU A 579 -16.02 25.40 -31.86
CA GLU A 579 -17.25 24.62 -31.65
C GLU A 579 -17.85 24.78 -30.25
N TYR A 580 -17.03 25.18 -29.26
CA TYR A 580 -17.44 25.37 -27.87
C TYR A 580 -17.81 26.83 -27.55
N GLU A 581 -17.76 27.73 -28.54
CA GLU A 581 -18.15 29.14 -28.37
C GLU A 581 -19.61 29.25 -27.88
N GLY A 582 -19.79 29.91 -26.72
CA GLY A 582 -21.11 30.22 -26.18
C GLY A 582 -21.74 29.12 -25.32
N GLU A 583 -21.03 28.02 -25.06
CA GLU A 583 -21.45 26.97 -24.12
C GLU A 583 -21.33 27.40 -22.63
N GLY A 584 -20.60 28.47 -22.34
CA GLY A 584 -20.43 29.00 -20.98
C GLY A 584 -19.06 28.66 -20.42
N ASP A 585 -19.04 27.93 -19.30
CA ASP A 585 -17.81 27.53 -18.61
C ASP A 585 -17.16 26.37 -19.38
N VAL A 586 -16.18 26.69 -20.23
CA VAL A 586 -15.42 25.71 -21.02
C VAL A 586 -14.12 25.40 -20.28
N LEU A 587 -13.83 24.12 -20.07
CA LEU A 587 -12.59 23.65 -19.45
C LEU A 587 -11.75 22.90 -20.47
N VAL A 588 -10.44 23.09 -20.41
CA VAL A 588 -9.45 22.36 -21.20
C VAL A 588 -8.56 21.57 -20.24
N SER A 589 -8.38 20.28 -20.48
CA SER A 589 -7.50 19.42 -19.68
C SER A 589 -6.35 18.87 -20.52
N PHE A 590 -5.13 18.97 -19.98
CA PHE A 590 -4.06 18.05 -20.31
C PHE A 590 -4.20 16.85 -19.37
N ARG A 591 -4.52 15.67 -19.91
CA ARG A 591 -4.72 14.45 -19.14
C ARG A 591 -3.67 13.42 -19.50
N TYR A 592 -3.09 12.76 -18.50
CA TYR A 592 -2.17 11.65 -18.71
C TYR A 592 -2.73 10.39 -18.06
N ALA A 593 -2.92 9.34 -18.84
CA ALA A 593 -3.41 8.06 -18.36
C ALA A 593 -2.51 6.90 -18.80
N THR A 594 -2.25 5.98 -17.87
CA THR A 594 -1.35 4.82 -18.09
C THR A 594 -2.03 3.50 -17.74
N ASP A 595 -1.50 2.41 -18.29
CA ASP A 595 -1.96 1.05 -17.97
C ASP A 595 -1.24 0.48 -16.72
N TRP A 596 -1.36 -0.82 -16.50
CA TRP A 596 -0.80 -1.50 -15.33
C TRP A 596 0.72 -1.72 -15.37
N ALA A 597 1.44 -1.40 -16.45
CA ALA A 597 2.85 -1.74 -16.57
C ALA A 597 3.70 -0.75 -17.40
N PHE A 598 5.01 -1.06 -17.46
CA PHE A 598 6.00 -0.43 -18.34
C PHE A 598 6.08 1.11 -18.25
N ILE A 599 6.67 1.57 -17.16
CA ILE A 599 6.86 2.99 -16.87
C ILE A 599 7.86 3.65 -17.86
N GLN A 600 7.41 4.73 -18.51
CA GLN A 600 8.21 5.63 -19.35
C GLN A 600 8.21 7.06 -18.80
N PRO A 601 9.11 7.96 -19.26
CA PRO A 601 9.28 9.30 -18.70
C PRO A 601 8.05 10.20 -18.63
N GLY A 602 6.99 9.95 -19.40
CA GLY A 602 5.73 10.70 -19.31
C GLY A 602 5.60 11.82 -20.34
N MET A 603 4.68 12.77 -20.06
CA MET A 603 4.32 13.88 -20.93
C MET A 603 4.67 15.24 -20.31
N TYR A 604 5.20 16.12 -21.13
CA TYR A 604 5.59 17.48 -20.79
C TYR A 604 4.87 18.48 -21.68
N VAL A 605 4.49 19.63 -21.11
CA VAL A 605 3.76 20.70 -21.80
C VAL A 605 4.38 22.05 -21.47
N LYS A 606 4.54 22.91 -22.48
CA LYS A 606 4.97 24.30 -22.29
C LYS A 606 4.30 25.25 -23.26
N ASN A 607 4.46 26.55 -23.02
CA ASN A 607 3.97 27.61 -23.90
C ASN A 607 2.46 27.50 -24.19
N VAL A 608 1.69 27.18 -23.15
CA VAL A 608 0.23 27.05 -23.24
C VAL A 608 -0.39 28.43 -23.39
N GLN A 609 -1.24 28.58 -24.39
CA GLN A 609 -2.08 29.75 -24.59
C GLN A 609 -3.50 29.30 -24.89
N VAL A 610 -4.46 29.85 -24.16
CA VAL A 610 -5.90 29.53 -24.27
C VAL A 610 -6.64 30.82 -24.58
N ALA A 611 -7.39 30.84 -25.68
CA ALA A 611 -8.12 32.03 -26.14
C ALA A 611 -7.24 33.29 -26.23
N GLY A 612 -5.99 33.13 -26.63
CA GLY A 612 -5.01 34.21 -26.77
C GLY A 612 -4.32 34.66 -25.47
N GLU A 613 -4.66 34.05 -24.32
CA GLU A 613 -4.05 34.35 -23.02
C GLU A 613 -3.03 33.27 -22.61
N ASP A 614 -1.84 33.69 -22.18
CA ASP A 614 -0.76 32.79 -21.76
C ASP A 614 -1.07 32.15 -20.40
N VAL A 615 -0.94 30.84 -20.31
CA VAL A 615 -1.04 30.07 -19.07
C VAL A 615 0.35 29.63 -18.65
N ALA A 616 0.74 29.92 -17.40
CA ALA A 616 2.06 29.57 -16.90
C ALA A 616 2.26 28.04 -16.93
N THR A 617 3.46 27.59 -17.31
CA THR A 617 3.83 26.17 -17.34
C THR A 617 5.04 25.87 -16.46
N ASP A 618 5.63 26.89 -15.85
CA ASP A 618 6.66 26.78 -14.80
C ASP A 618 6.03 26.73 -13.38
N SER A 619 4.71 26.58 -13.31
CA SER A 619 3.92 26.43 -12.08
C SER A 619 2.65 25.62 -12.37
N THR A 620 2.15 24.92 -11.35
CA THR A 620 0.84 24.24 -11.37
C THR A 620 -0.30 25.09 -10.86
N GLU A 621 -0.02 26.27 -10.28
CA GLU A 621 -1.02 27.18 -9.69
C GLU A 621 -2.21 27.53 -10.61
N PRO A 622 -2.04 27.70 -11.95
CA PRO A 622 -3.16 27.98 -12.84
C PRO A 622 -4.06 26.77 -13.15
N TYR A 623 -3.64 25.56 -12.79
CA TYR A 623 -4.32 24.33 -13.21
C TYR A 623 -5.11 23.71 -12.06
N MET A 624 -6.42 23.57 -12.29
CA MET A 624 -7.32 22.85 -11.42
C MET A 624 -7.07 21.33 -11.49
N SER A 625 -7.31 20.65 -10.38
CA SER A 625 -7.54 19.20 -10.39
C SER A 625 -8.95 18.89 -10.92
N LEU A 626 -9.20 17.62 -11.27
CA LEU A 626 -10.56 17.18 -11.64
C LEU A 626 -11.55 17.50 -10.52
N ARG A 627 -11.14 17.28 -9.28
CA ARG A 627 -11.93 17.51 -8.07
C ARG A 627 -12.31 18.98 -7.88
N GLU A 628 -11.36 19.89 -8.11
CA GLU A 628 -11.62 21.34 -8.09
C GLU A 628 -12.56 21.75 -9.24
N ALA A 629 -12.38 21.19 -10.43
CA ALA A 629 -13.23 21.47 -11.59
C ALA A 629 -14.70 21.05 -11.37
N THR A 630 -14.92 19.87 -10.79
CA THR A 630 -16.27 19.34 -10.51
C THR A 630 -16.88 19.88 -9.20
N GLY A 631 -16.10 20.59 -8.39
CA GLY A 631 -16.55 21.14 -7.11
C GLY A 631 -16.80 20.07 -6.04
N ASP A 632 -16.20 18.89 -6.20
CA ASP A 632 -16.22 17.81 -5.22
C ASP A 632 -15.25 18.15 -4.08
N ASN A 633 -15.72 18.53 -2.89
CA ASN A 633 -14.82 18.97 -1.82
C ASN A 633 -14.27 17.77 -1.06
N VAL A 634 -13.02 17.85 -0.59
CA VAL A 634 -12.43 16.84 0.31
C VAL A 634 -13.34 16.60 1.52
N GLU A 635 -13.60 15.33 1.82
CA GLU A 635 -14.43 14.93 2.94
C GLU A 635 -13.60 14.73 4.21
N TYR A 636 -14.14 15.17 5.34
CA TYR A 636 -13.49 15.10 6.65
C TYR A 636 -14.41 14.49 7.70
N GLN A 637 -13.82 13.90 8.72
CA GLN A 637 -14.50 13.56 9.97
C GLN A 637 -13.88 14.36 11.12
N PHE A 638 -14.75 14.89 11.98
CA PHE A 638 -14.30 15.56 13.19
C PHE A 638 -15.00 14.95 14.41
N THR A 639 -14.21 14.48 15.37
CA THR A 639 -14.72 13.96 16.64
C THR A 639 -14.14 14.76 17.80
N PHE A 640 -15.01 15.21 18.71
CA PHE A 640 -14.64 15.89 19.93
C PHE A 640 -14.82 14.95 21.13
N ILE A 641 -13.71 14.56 21.77
CA ILE A 641 -13.69 13.69 22.94
C ILE A 641 -13.34 14.55 24.17
N GLY A 642 -14.35 14.85 24.98
CA GLY A 642 -14.19 15.66 26.18
C GLY A 642 -13.99 14.81 27.44
N ILE A 643 -12.79 14.83 28.01
CA ILE A 643 -12.42 14.12 29.24
C ILE A 643 -12.59 15.05 30.44
N LYS A 644 -13.18 14.53 31.53
CA LYS A 644 -13.39 15.28 32.78
C LYS A 644 -12.39 14.89 33.85
N GLN A 645 -12.24 15.74 34.86
CA GLN A 645 -11.36 15.52 36.01
C GLN A 645 -11.56 14.23 36.81
N ASN A 646 -12.70 13.57 36.66
CA ASN A 646 -12.96 12.29 37.31
C ASN A 646 -12.78 11.08 36.37
N GLY A 647 -12.12 11.27 35.21
CA GLY A 647 -11.93 10.27 34.16
C GLY A 647 -13.16 9.99 33.30
N ASN A 648 -14.33 10.56 33.60
CA ASN A 648 -15.50 10.37 32.75
C ASN A 648 -15.36 11.19 31.46
N TYR A 649 -15.76 10.64 30.33
CA TYR A 649 -15.75 11.35 29.06
C TYR A 649 -17.15 11.64 28.50
N LYS A 650 -17.17 12.41 27.41
CA LYS A 650 -18.28 12.50 26.45
C LYS A 650 -17.71 12.63 25.04
N VAL A 651 -18.37 12.05 24.06
CA VAL A 651 -18.02 12.14 22.65
C VAL A 651 -19.06 12.97 21.90
N LYS A 652 -18.60 13.77 20.93
CA LYS A 652 -19.42 14.41 19.91
C LYS A 652 -18.74 14.25 18.54
N GLN A 653 -19.18 13.26 17.79
CA GLN A 653 -18.87 13.08 16.38
C GLN A 653 -19.69 14.06 15.53
N LEU A 654 -19.06 14.61 14.51
CA LEU A 654 -19.69 15.44 13.48
C LEU A 654 -19.69 14.65 12.17
N ASP A 655 -20.86 14.49 11.57
CA ASP A 655 -21.00 14.02 10.20
C ASP A 655 -20.95 15.24 9.27
N MET A 656 -19.82 15.43 8.60
CA MET A 656 -19.59 16.62 7.76
C MET A 656 -20.40 16.59 6.46
N ARG A 657 -20.92 15.42 6.08
CA ARG A 657 -21.82 15.27 4.92
C ARG A 657 -23.19 15.90 5.19
N THR A 658 -23.58 16.00 6.47
CA THR A 658 -24.90 16.51 6.89
C THR A 658 -24.82 17.67 7.88
N PHE A 659 -23.62 18.17 8.19
CA PHE A 659 -23.42 19.21 9.21
C PHE A 659 -24.13 20.53 8.85
N ASP A 660 -24.98 20.99 9.77
CA ASP A 660 -25.83 22.17 9.59
C ASP A 660 -25.81 23.10 10.82
N GLU A 661 -26.65 24.13 10.80
CA GLU A 661 -26.80 25.08 11.93
C GLU A 661 -27.22 24.40 13.25
N ASN A 662 -27.91 23.25 13.20
CA ASN A 662 -28.27 22.49 14.40
C ASN A 662 -27.05 21.73 14.93
N GLY A 663 -26.27 21.11 14.04
CA GLY A 663 -24.98 20.50 14.36
C GLY A 663 -24.03 21.50 15.05
N GLU A 664 -23.95 22.72 14.53
CA GLU A 664 -23.18 23.81 15.14
C GLU A 664 -23.67 24.16 16.55
N GLN A 665 -25.00 24.25 16.75
CA GLN A 665 -25.59 24.52 18.05
C GLN A 665 -25.34 23.38 19.05
N ASP A 666 -25.39 22.14 18.59
CA ASP A 666 -25.13 20.96 19.41
C ASP A 666 -23.67 20.89 19.85
N LEU A 667 -22.73 21.16 18.95
CA LEU A 667 -21.31 21.25 19.27
C LEU A 667 -21.03 22.36 20.29
N LYS A 668 -21.61 23.55 20.10
CA LYS A 668 -21.51 24.66 21.07
C LYS A 668 -22.04 24.25 22.44
N GLN A 669 -23.18 23.57 22.48
CA GLN A 669 -23.75 23.07 23.74
C GLN A 669 -22.89 21.99 24.40
N PHE A 670 -22.31 21.09 23.61
CA PHE A 670 -21.40 20.05 24.09
C PHE A 670 -20.18 20.68 24.78
N LEU A 671 -19.49 21.60 24.11
CA LEU A 671 -18.28 22.25 24.62
C LEU A 671 -18.58 23.14 25.84
N HIS A 672 -19.65 23.94 25.79
CA HIS A 672 -19.99 24.86 26.88
C HIS A 672 -20.47 24.14 28.15
N ASN A 673 -21.20 23.02 28.02
CA ASN A 673 -21.79 22.31 29.15
C ASN A 673 -20.98 21.09 29.62
N GLY A 674 -19.84 20.84 28.97
CA GLY A 674 -19.00 19.67 29.20
C GLY A 674 -18.33 19.65 30.57
N ASN A 675 -17.85 20.81 31.04
CA ASN A 675 -16.91 20.94 32.15
C ASN A 675 -15.74 19.94 32.00
N PHE A 676 -15.15 19.92 30.81
CA PHE A 676 -14.01 19.07 30.50
C PHE A 676 -12.74 19.64 31.13
N GLU A 677 -11.79 18.76 31.42
CA GLU A 677 -10.40 19.10 31.75
C GLU A 677 -9.58 19.15 30.45
N THR A 678 -9.80 18.16 29.59
CA THR A 678 -9.15 18.00 28.29
C THR A 678 -10.19 17.78 27.20
N VAL A 679 -9.97 18.34 26.02
CA VAL A 679 -10.70 17.99 24.80
C VAL A 679 -9.68 17.47 23.79
N ILE A 680 -9.88 16.24 23.32
CA ILE A 680 -9.14 15.67 22.19
C ILE A 680 -10.00 15.87 20.94
N VAL A 681 -9.40 16.41 19.89
CA VAL A 681 -10.03 16.55 18.58
C VAL A 681 -9.38 15.55 17.64
N ALA A 682 -10.17 14.59 17.16
CA ALA A 682 -9.77 13.68 16.10
C ALA A 682 -10.21 14.27 14.76
N SER A 683 -9.27 14.44 13.83
CA SER A 683 -9.49 14.98 12.49
C SER A 683 -9.02 13.96 11.46
N THR A 684 -9.96 13.32 10.78
CA THR A 684 -9.67 12.29 9.77
C THR A 684 -9.97 12.83 8.38
N TRP A 685 -9.12 12.52 7.42
CA TRP A 685 -9.45 12.67 6.01
C TRP A 685 -10.17 11.41 5.52
N ALA A 686 -11.45 11.55 5.16
CA ALA A 686 -12.25 10.48 4.57
C ALA A 686 -12.00 10.45 3.05
N ALA A 687 -10.87 9.85 2.68
CA ALA A 687 -10.39 9.81 1.31
C ALA A 687 -11.29 8.93 0.40
N GLY A 688 -11.43 9.33 -0.86
CA GLY A 688 -11.96 8.42 -1.90
C GLY A 688 -11.01 7.26 -2.17
N GLU A 689 -11.51 6.21 -2.81
CA GLU A 689 -10.78 4.96 -3.06
C GLU A 689 -9.45 5.15 -3.83
N ASP A 690 -9.42 6.07 -4.80
CA ASP A 690 -8.23 6.39 -5.61
C ASP A 690 -7.37 7.54 -5.06
N GLU A 691 -7.70 8.03 -3.86
CA GLU A 691 -7.02 9.16 -3.26
C GLU A 691 -5.88 8.74 -2.34
N SER A 692 -4.77 9.48 -2.41
CA SER A 692 -3.54 9.17 -1.69
C SER A 692 -2.82 10.44 -1.24
N GLY A 693 -1.89 10.28 -0.30
CA GLY A 693 -1.08 11.36 0.26
C GLY A 693 -1.59 11.86 1.61
N ARG A 694 -1.43 13.17 1.85
CA ARG A 694 -1.80 13.83 3.11
C ARG A 694 -2.45 15.18 2.86
N VAL A 695 -3.44 15.52 3.68
CA VAL A 695 -4.11 16.83 3.65
C VAL A 695 -3.92 17.58 4.98
N PRO A 696 -3.68 18.90 4.95
CA PRO A 696 -3.74 19.74 6.14
C PRO A 696 -5.09 19.62 6.87
N VAL A 697 -5.04 19.51 8.19
CA VAL A 697 -6.20 19.52 9.08
C VAL A 697 -5.87 20.33 10.34
N GLY A 698 -6.87 20.88 11.01
CA GLY A 698 -6.64 21.55 12.28
C GLY A 698 -7.91 21.91 13.03
N ALA A 699 -7.75 22.20 14.32
CA ALA A 699 -8.79 22.82 15.12
C ALA A 699 -8.21 23.95 16.00
N GLU A 700 -8.93 25.06 16.07
CA GLU A 700 -8.57 26.21 16.89
C GLU A 700 -9.69 26.56 17.86
N PHE A 701 -9.32 26.72 19.14
CA PHE A 701 -10.26 27.04 20.22
C PHE A 701 -10.04 28.47 20.70
N THR A 702 -11.12 29.22 20.87
CA THR A 702 -11.07 30.52 21.56
C THR A 702 -11.78 30.46 22.90
N PHE A 703 -11.24 31.15 23.91
CA PHE A 703 -11.78 31.12 25.27
C PHE A 703 -12.28 32.49 25.73
N ALA A 704 -13.30 32.51 26.58
CA ALA A 704 -13.97 33.75 27.02
C ALA A 704 -13.07 34.73 27.81
N GLY A 705 -11.86 34.33 28.21
CA GLY A 705 -10.89 35.12 28.98
C GLY A 705 -9.70 35.69 28.18
N GLU A 706 -9.53 35.31 26.92
CA GLU A 706 -8.45 35.82 26.07
C GLU A 706 -8.82 37.22 25.55
N ASN A 707 -7.98 38.22 25.83
CA ASN A 707 -8.16 39.54 25.23
C ASN A 707 -7.86 39.43 23.73
N GLU A 708 -8.81 39.80 22.88
CA GLU A 708 -8.60 39.97 21.43
C GLU A 708 -7.44 40.98 21.20
N GLU A 709 -6.21 40.48 21.02
CA GLU A 709 -5.14 41.28 20.48
C GLU A 709 -5.48 41.57 19.01
N LYS A 710 -5.88 42.81 18.75
CA LYS A 710 -5.93 43.37 17.39
C LYS A 710 -4.52 43.33 16.80
N GLY A 711 -4.25 42.33 15.95
CA GLY A 711 -2.93 42.13 15.36
C GLY A 711 -2.96 41.58 13.93
N ASN A 712 -3.16 42.49 12.97
CA ASN A 712 -2.76 42.41 11.56
C ASN A 712 -3.44 41.35 10.66
N ASP A 713 -4.45 41.80 9.90
CA ASP A 713 -4.96 41.16 8.68
C ASP A 713 -3.83 41.00 7.63
N GLY A 714 -3.09 39.91 7.69
CA GLY A 714 -2.41 39.31 6.55
C GLY A 714 -3.37 38.29 5.94
N LYS A 715 -4.06 38.65 4.86
CA LYS A 715 -4.93 37.74 4.12
C LYS A 715 -4.11 36.55 3.59
N GLN A 716 -4.16 35.41 4.26
CA GLN A 716 -4.17 34.11 3.59
C GLN A 716 -5.64 33.76 3.39
N LYS A 717 -6.06 33.65 2.14
CA LYS A 717 -7.38 33.12 1.78
C LYS A 717 -7.31 31.60 1.94
N GLY A 718 -7.57 31.09 3.14
CA GLY A 718 -8.17 29.77 3.28
C GLY A 718 -9.67 29.97 3.17
N HIS A 719 -10.33 29.23 2.29
CA HIS A 719 -11.79 29.24 2.22
C HIS A 719 -12.33 28.55 3.48
N GLU A 720 -12.96 29.34 4.36
CA GLU A 720 -13.77 28.84 5.48
C GLU A 720 -15.04 28.18 4.91
N LYS A 721 -15.25 26.90 5.20
CA LYS A 721 -16.57 26.25 5.18
C LYS A 721 -16.85 25.67 6.55
#